data_AF-K9YFS2-F1
#
_entry.id   AF-K9YFS2-F1
#
_cell.length_a   1.000
_cell.length_b   1.000
_cell.length_c   1.000
_cell.angle_alpha   90.00
_cell.angle_beta   90.00
_cell.angle_gamma   90.00
#
_symmetry.space_group_name_H-M   'P 1'
#
loop_
_entity.id
_entity.type
_entity.pdbx_description
1 polymer ?
#
loop_
_entity_poly.entity_id
_entity_poly.type
_entity_poly.pdbx_seq_one_letter_code
_entity_poly.pdbx_strand_id
1 'polypeptide(L)'
;MDFISLWLAYQLNVVSPTSELARDFSSEELEVIFQIAATEQQPKSPIQINLDLSPEANQEEVALNSARSLQIALNNNNSSDSFWSGVLNTLKQGIMRVMEALQQLIIKVQGDQSEDSAIAEGELVSEPTYSQLRYLGIKDINNLTRISLGEEINDFAPMKKKPVVSPDVESLRLASVEKLEREPQRETFEPQVGTRFHDDGSVTLRVLVGNDFERLHVIGDFNNWGDVANLADYQLQPLPENPQIHAVTLPPDDYHKKQYRLVDQDGEQRVDLGATLLSTPAFNERFYDGEHSEELNSVFWKPDAEIKENDSPLDLRGKQLTIAETDVLSMSLKWQCQNPHSGFYGDTGEEHIPRLYNFVRECGLPEAMAKLGYNTVEFMPLDTHVDFWEPDAEYLPDWRYSYQTISMYGKHADFGSPDELREMINAFHESDVAVLLDVVYSHYSPRGNNPPREFAPAGFSQYVAQDGSELYAGNWTEWGTRRFNYTPEIRKNLIDAGLVNLVDYGFDGLRIDNVNGIDAQPYGREFLKELTAAVDTYRPQSVVIGEGYFGDPYLNRARDAGGAGLLTTYSDRFYLWFTENLLKYTEEINTRKLDNMLSEDWSLAMLYYPGNHDEFANPGNPFQARGRYLADAIDGGHHNQKIRSWSALTMFASSYYLDMFQLWTMQEGNLNSNAPIDWSQLTNEEVAQMVQFQGDMKRFFRAQPAFAPYNMHHNMLHWVDHENKVIIFERIDFETGQRVYAVTNLGDRAIENYKIPVFPEDAKFEIALDSDRAIYGGEGKNPTYTQAQDHEVEFSLDAYGVVGLVQADGYQPQPIGDIPDEPSIERTRSDDYYFYQHD
;
A
#
# COMPACT_ATOMS: atom_id res chain seq x y z
N MET A 1 16.69 18.55 7.20
CA MET A 1 16.45 17.78 8.44
C MET A 1 17.58 17.97 9.43
N ASP A 2 18.83 17.71 9.03
CA ASP A 2 20.00 17.86 9.91
C ASP A 2 20.21 19.32 10.36
N PHE A 3 19.98 20.28 9.46
CA PHE A 3 19.98 21.72 9.75
C PHE A 3 19.00 22.12 10.88
N ILE A 4 17.76 21.65 10.83
CA ILE A 4 16.69 21.98 11.80
C ILE A 4 16.96 21.30 13.14
N SER A 5 17.44 20.06 13.11
CA SER A 5 17.80 19.27 14.30
C SER A 5 18.99 19.89 15.04
N LEU A 6 20.01 20.37 14.31
CA LEU A 6 21.16 21.05 14.89
C LEU A 6 20.78 22.42 15.46
N TRP A 7 19.90 23.17 14.78
CA TRP A 7 19.36 24.44 15.27
C TRP A 7 18.55 24.27 16.57
N LEU A 8 17.67 23.26 16.63
CA LEU A 8 16.92 22.91 17.86
C LEU A 8 17.85 22.48 19.00
N ALA A 9 18.83 21.62 18.72
CA ALA A 9 19.81 21.20 19.70
C ALA A 9 20.64 22.38 20.23
N TYR A 10 20.93 23.38 19.39
CA TYR A 10 21.57 24.62 19.82
C TYR A 10 20.65 25.49 20.69
N GLN A 11 19.40 25.72 20.30
CA GLN A 11 18.41 26.50 21.09
C GLN A 11 18.13 25.87 22.46
N LEU A 12 18.24 24.55 22.56
CA LEU A 12 18.11 23.78 23.81
C LEU A 12 19.44 23.67 24.59
N ASN A 13 20.52 24.35 24.17
CA ASN A 13 21.86 24.30 24.77
C ASN A 13 22.50 22.89 24.83
N VAL A 14 22.09 21.98 23.94
CA VAL A 14 22.62 20.61 23.86
C VAL A 14 23.91 20.55 23.03
N VAL A 15 24.09 21.46 22.07
CA VAL A 15 25.24 21.49 21.14
C VAL A 15 25.82 22.90 21.06
N SER A 16 27.16 23.04 20.91
CA SER A 16 27.84 24.33 20.73
C SER A 16 28.32 24.55 19.29
N PRO A 17 28.59 25.82 18.88
CA PRO A 17 29.14 26.16 17.56
C PRO A 17 30.50 25.53 17.25
N THR A 18 31.16 24.98 18.28
CA THR A 18 32.49 24.35 18.18
C THR A 18 32.45 22.82 18.26
N SER A 19 31.25 22.23 18.30
CA SER A 19 31.06 20.78 18.37
C SER A 19 31.44 20.07 17.06
N GLU A 20 31.84 18.80 17.14
CA GLU A 20 32.20 18.02 15.93
C GLU A 20 31.01 17.81 14.98
N LEU A 21 29.77 17.81 15.50
CA LEU A 21 28.54 17.79 14.69
C LEU A 21 28.37 19.02 13.79
N ALA A 22 29.02 20.14 14.12
CA ALA A 22 29.01 21.34 13.29
C ALA A 22 30.02 21.27 12.12
N ARG A 23 30.93 20.28 12.08
CA ARG A 23 31.98 20.19 11.04
C ARG A 23 31.49 19.70 9.68
N ASP A 24 30.34 19.07 9.62
CA ASP A 24 29.75 18.57 8.37
C ASP A 24 28.96 19.66 7.60
N PHE A 25 28.83 20.86 8.18
CA PHE A 25 28.17 22.01 7.58
C PHE A 25 29.18 23.04 7.08
N SER A 26 28.85 23.72 5.99
CA SER A 26 29.67 24.82 5.47
C SER A 26 29.68 26.03 6.42
N SER A 27 30.72 26.84 6.32
CA SER A 27 30.87 28.06 7.13
C SER A 27 29.69 29.04 6.97
N GLU A 28 29.10 29.10 5.77
CA GLU A 28 27.94 29.95 5.44
C GLU A 28 26.65 29.42 6.08
N GLU A 29 26.46 28.09 6.13
CA GLU A 29 25.31 27.46 6.82
C GLU A 29 25.38 27.66 8.34
N LEU A 30 26.57 27.52 8.93
CA LEU A 30 26.78 27.79 10.36
C LEU A 30 26.55 29.27 10.70
N GLU A 31 26.96 30.19 9.82
CA GLU A 31 26.76 31.63 10.02
C GLU A 31 25.28 32.00 10.00
N VAL A 32 24.48 31.36 9.13
CA VAL A 32 23.01 31.50 9.12
C VAL A 32 22.37 30.91 10.39
N ILE A 33 22.77 29.71 10.82
CA ILE A 33 22.25 29.04 12.03
C ILE A 33 22.46 29.92 13.28
N PHE A 34 23.64 30.52 13.41
CA PHE A 34 24.00 31.28 14.61
C PHE A 34 23.64 32.77 14.54
N GLN A 35 23.50 33.38 13.35
CA GLN A 35 23.00 34.77 13.22
C GLN A 35 21.48 34.87 13.38
N ILE A 36 20.70 33.90 12.91
CA ILE A 36 19.24 33.85 13.12
C ILE A 36 18.94 33.79 14.63
N ALA A 37 19.71 33.00 15.38
CA ALA A 37 19.59 32.89 16.84
C ALA A 37 19.92 34.20 17.60
N ALA A 38 20.69 35.11 17.00
CA ALA A 38 21.08 36.38 17.61
C ALA A 38 20.17 37.56 17.25
N THR A 39 19.32 37.43 16.22
CA THR A 39 18.53 38.54 15.64
C THR A 39 17.05 38.53 16.00
N GLU A 40 16.50 37.41 16.50
CA GLU A 40 15.13 37.38 17.02
C GLU A 40 15.08 37.95 18.45
N GLN A 41 14.30 39.02 18.62
CA GLN A 41 13.97 39.57 19.93
C GLN A 41 13.45 38.47 20.83
N GLN A 42 14.12 38.26 21.97
CA GLN A 42 13.69 37.35 23.02
C GLN A 42 12.17 37.44 23.24
N PRO A 43 11.43 36.32 23.25
CA PRO A 43 10.04 36.34 23.68
C PRO A 43 9.97 36.97 25.07
N LYS A 44 9.06 37.94 25.24
CA LYS A 44 8.90 38.80 26.44
C LYS A 44 8.50 38.07 27.73
N SER A 45 8.61 36.76 27.78
CA SER A 45 8.55 35.95 29.00
C SER A 45 9.30 34.64 28.74
N PRO A 46 10.32 34.28 29.54
CA PRO A 46 10.92 32.95 29.42
C PRO A 46 9.86 31.91 29.78
N ILE A 47 9.57 31.00 28.85
CA ILE A 47 8.82 29.78 29.17
C ILE A 47 9.75 28.94 30.04
N GLN A 48 9.56 29.00 31.36
CA GLN A 48 10.27 28.10 32.28
C GLN A 48 9.62 26.72 32.22
N ILE A 49 10.30 25.77 31.58
CA ILE A 49 9.98 24.35 31.67
C ILE A 49 10.72 23.81 32.91
N ASN A 50 10.00 23.62 34.01
CA ASN A 50 10.55 23.00 35.22
C ASN A 50 10.46 21.47 35.08
N LEU A 51 11.59 20.84 34.77
CA LEU A 51 11.74 19.39 34.86
C LEU A 51 12.10 19.03 36.31
N ASP A 52 11.17 18.43 37.05
CA ASP A 52 11.48 17.83 38.36
C ASP A 52 12.11 16.45 38.13
N LEU A 53 13.42 16.36 38.36
CA LEU A 53 14.22 15.15 38.19
C LEU A 53 14.37 14.36 39.50
N SER A 54 13.49 14.57 40.48
CA SER A 54 13.56 13.82 41.73
C SER A 54 13.24 12.32 41.52
N PRO A 55 13.88 11.41 42.29
CA PRO A 55 13.73 9.96 42.13
C PRO A 55 12.32 9.42 42.45
N GLU A 56 11.45 10.24 43.01
CA GLU A 56 10.17 9.84 43.61
C GLU A 56 8.95 10.27 42.78
N ALA A 57 9.15 11.03 41.69
CA ALA A 57 8.07 11.43 40.78
C ALA A 57 7.81 10.34 39.73
N ASN A 58 6.54 10.10 39.41
CA ASN A 58 6.15 9.17 38.35
C ASN A 58 6.60 9.75 36.99
N GLN A 59 7.77 9.31 36.51
CA GLN A 59 8.50 9.97 35.42
C GLN A 59 7.75 9.95 34.08
N GLU A 60 6.86 8.96 33.90
CA GLU A 60 5.99 8.85 32.73
C GLU A 60 4.95 9.99 32.70
N GLU A 61 4.37 10.33 33.86
CA GLU A 61 3.37 11.39 34.01
C GLU A 61 3.99 12.80 33.87
N VAL A 62 5.22 12.98 34.33
CA VAL A 62 5.99 14.24 34.19
C VAL A 62 6.39 14.49 32.73
N ALA A 63 6.81 13.44 32.00
CA ALA A 63 7.12 13.52 30.58
C ALA A 63 5.85 13.78 29.75
N LEU A 64 4.73 13.11 30.06
CA LEU A 64 3.45 13.31 29.38
C LEU A 64 2.88 14.72 29.61
N ASN A 65 2.97 15.25 30.85
CA ASN A 65 2.49 16.60 31.17
C ASN A 65 3.38 17.69 30.56
N SER A 66 4.68 17.45 30.43
CA SER A 66 5.61 18.36 29.74
C SER A 66 5.36 18.37 28.22
N ALA A 67 5.12 17.20 27.62
CA ALA A 67 4.74 17.07 26.21
C ALA A 67 3.38 17.73 25.92
N ARG A 68 2.38 17.53 26.79
CA ARG A 68 1.07 18.22 26.71
C ARG A 68 1.18 19.73 26.84
N SER A 69 2.04 20.21 27.74
CA SER A 69 2.27 21.65 27.92
C SER A 69 2.95 22.29 26.69
N LEU A 70 3.88 21.57 26.05
CA LEU A 70 4.48 21.97 24.78
C LEU A 70 3.46 21.95 23.62
N GLN A 71 2.61 20.92 23.56
CA GLN A 71 1.57 20.79 22.55
C GLN A 71 0.51 21.90 22.67
N ILE A 72 0.11 22.27 23.89
CA ILE A 72 -0.81 23.40 24.15
C ILE A 72 -0.17 24.74 23.77
N ALA A 73 1.13 24.91 24.02
CA ALA A 73 1.86 26.12 23.63
C ALA A 73 1.98 26.27 22.10
N LEU A 74 2.13 25.15 21.37
CA LEU A 74 2.24 25.13 19.91
C LEU A 74 0.88 25.27 19.19
N ASN A 75 -0.21 24.74 19.77
CA ASN A 75 -1.56 24.84 19.22
C ASN A 75 -2.20 26.24 19.31
N ASN A 76 -1.63 27.17 20.07
CA ASN A 76 -2.16 28.54 20.22
C ASN A 76 -1.73 29.52 19.11
N ASN A 77 -0.95 29.07 18.11
CA ASN A 77 -0.60 29.89 16.95
C ASN A 77 -1.49 29.54 15.75
N ASN A 78 -2.61 30.25 15.64
CA ASN A 78 -3.43 30.29 14.42
C ASN A 78 -2.68 31.08 13.34
N SER A 79 -1.89 30.41 12.50
CA SER A 79 -1.43 30.98 11.22
C SER A 79 -1.67 29.97 10.09
N SER A 80 -2.52 30.35 9.15
CA SER A 80 -3.02 29.57 8.01
C SER A 80 -2.03 29.47 6.82
N ASP A 81 -0.72 29.43 7.07
CA ASP A 81 0.29 29.38 6.00
C ASP A 81 0.90 27.97 5.89
N SER A 82 0.75 27.35 4.71
CA SER A 82 1.18 25.98 4.40
C SER A 82 2.67 25.71 4.66
N PHE A 83 3.52 26.73 4.47
CA PHE A 83 4.95 26.65 4.76
C PHE A 83 5.25 26.38 6.25
N TRP A 84 4.53 27.05 7.16
CA TRP A 84 4.73 26.90 8.60
C TRP A 84 4.16 25.59 9.13
N SER A 85 3.09 25.07 8.51
CA SER A 85 2.55 23.74 8.85
C SER A 85 3.54 22.61 8.56
N GLY A 86 4.27 22.66 7.44
CA GLY A 86 5.33 21.70 7.11
C GLY A 86 6.55 21.80 8.03
N VAL A 87 6.94 23.02 8.42
CA VAL A 87 7.99 23.25 9.42
C VAL A 87 7.57 22.74 10.81
N LEU A 88 6.32 22.97 11.21
CA LEU A 88 5.76 22.48 12.48
C LEU A 88 5.66 20.95 12.52
N ASN A 89 5.26 20.30 11.42
CA ASN A 89 5.24 18.83 11.32
C ASN A 89 6.66 18.24 11.39
N THR A 90 7.62 18.90 10.75
CA THR A 90 9.04 18.54 10.80
C THR A 90 9.62 18.68 12.22
N LEU A 91 9.25 19.75 12.93
CA LEU A 91 9.59 19.97 14.35
C LEU A 91 8.97 18.89 15.24
N LYS A 92 7.71 18.52 14.99
CA LYS A 92 6.99 17.46 15.71
C LYS A 92 7.68 16.10 15.56
N GLN A 93 8.14 15.77 14.35
CA GLN A 93 8.91 14.54 14.10
C GLN A 93 10.30 14.53 14.75
N GLY A 94 10.99 15.68 14.77
CA GLY A 94 12.27 15.82 15.48
C GLY A 94 12.13 15.59 16.99
N ILE A 95 11.06 16.13 17.59
CA ILE A 95 10.76 15.95 19.02
C ILE A 95 10.39 14.48 19.33
N MET A 96 9.59 13.83 18.47
CA MET A 96 9.24 12.41 18.64
C MET A 96 10.46 11.50 18.64
N ARG A 97 11.43 11.72 17.74
CA ARG A 97 12.68 10.93 17.70
C ARG A 97 13.55 11.10 18.94
N VAL A 98 13.57 12.30 19.53
CA VAL A 98 14.25 12.55 20.81
C VAL A 98 13.54 11.85 21.96
N MET A 99 12.20 11.79 21.95
CA MET A 99 11.41 11.07 22.94
C MET A 99 11.58 9.54 22.83
N GLU A 100 11.63 8.99 21.62
CA GLU A 100 11.92 7.56 21.37
C GLU A 100 13.30 7.16 21.88
N ALA A 101 14.32 7.99 21.62
CA ALA A 101 15.68 7.76 22.12
C ALA A 101 15.74 7.78 23.65
N LEU A 102 14.96 8.64 24.31
CA LEU A 102 14.86 8.71 25.77
C LEU A 102 14.10 7.52 26.37
N GLN A 103 13.00 7.06 25.75
CA GLN A 103 12.28 5.85 26.18
C GLN A 103 13.14 4.59 26.08
N GLN A 104 13.88 4.43 24.97
CA GLN A 104 14.82 3.33 24.78
C GLN A 104 15.94 3.33 25.84
N LEU A 105 16.40 4.51 26.26
CA LEU A 105 17.39 4.66 27.33
C LEU A 105 16.83 4.24 28.70
N ILE A 106 15.59 4.61 29.01
CA ILE A 106 14.93 4.31 30.29
C ILE A 106 14.64 2.80 30.43
N ILE A 107 14.17 2.14 29.38
CA ILE A 107 13.94 0.69 29.35
C ILE A 107 15.24 -0.07 29.63
N LYS A 108 16.36 0.41 29.09
CA LYS A 108 17.68 -0.20 29.26
C LYS A 108 18.23 -0.04 30.68
N VAL A 109 18.02 1.12 31.31
CA VAL A 109 18.42 1.38 32.71
C VAL A 109 17.59 0.57 33.71
N GLN A 110 16.32 0.29 33.39
CA GLN A 110 15.45 -0.56 34.23
C GLN A 110 15.72 -2.06 34.08
N GLY A 111 16.18 -2.51 32.89
CA GLY A 111 16.61 -3.90 32.66
C GLY A 111 17.89 -4.29 33.41
N ASP A 112 18.86 -3.38 33.52
CA ASP A 112 20.18 -3.60 34.13
C ASP A 112 20.15 -3.70 35.68
N GLN A 113 19.00 -3.50 36.33
CA GLN A 113 18.85 -3.62 37.79
C GLN A 113 18.50 -5.04 38.25
N SER A 114 18.39 -6.03 37.34
CA SER A 114 17.86 -7.36 37.64
C SER A 114 18.86 -8.54 37.58
N GLU A 115 20.17 -8.31 37.38
CA GLU A 115 21.17 -9.38 37.48
C GLU A 115 22.37 -9.07 38.42
N ASP A 116 22.62 -10.04 39.29
CA ASP A 116 23.50 -10.19 40.45
C ASP A 116 24.96 -9.66 40.43
N SER A 117 25.31 -9.04 41.57
CA SER A 117 26.44 -9.31 42.50
C SER A 117 27.92 -9.45 42.06
N ALA A 118 28.76 -8.76 42.85
CA ALA A 118 30.11 -9.12 43.37
C ALA A 118 31.40 -8.69 42.61
N ILE A 119 32.42 -8.36 43.44
CA ILE A 119 33.87 -8.09 43.24
C ILE A 119 34.21 -6.58 43.39
N ALA A 120 34.69 -6.08 44.54
CA ALA A 120 35.97 -6.24 45.29
C ALA A 120 37.04 -5.16 44.97
N GLU A 121 37.64 -4.64 46.05
CA GLU A 121 38.42 -3.40 46.23
C GLU A 121 39.80 -3.33 45.53
N GLY A 122 40.20 -2.11 45.11
CA GLY A 122 41.58 -1.75 44.72
C GLY A 122 41.72 -0.37 44.03
N GLU A 123 42.14 0.64 44.79
CA GLU A 123 42.58 2.04 44.49
C GLU A 123 43.39 2.27 43.18
N LEU A 124 43.52 3.46 42.51
CA LEU A 124 43.10 4.88 42.63
C LEU A 124 43.38 5.63 41.29
N VAL A 125 42.41 6.44 40.81
CA VAL A 125 42.46 7.79 40.16
C VAL A 125 43.11 8.02 38.76
N SER A 126 42.29 8.38 37.75
CA SER A 126 42.13 9.78 37.25
C SER A 126 41.15 9.87 36.06
N GLU A 127 40.08 10.64 36.21
CA GLU A 127 39.22 11.17 35.12
C GLU A 127 39.85 12.42 34.47
N PRO A 128 39.33 12.97 33.34
CA PRO A 128 38.27 12.47 32.45
C PRO A 128 38.70 12.52 30.96
N THR A 129 37.71 12.41 30.07
CA THR A 129 37.61 12.91 28.68
C THR A 129 37.79 11.91 27.53
N TYR A 130 36.61 11.52 27.03
CA TYR A 130 36.24 11.47 25.62
C TYR A 130 36.95 10.48 24.71
N SER A 131 36.27 9.35 24.50
CA SER A 131 35.68 9.00 23.19
C SER A 131 35.03 7.61 23.23
N GLN A 132 34.24 7.33 24.26
CA GLN A 132 33.63 6.01 24.50
C GLN A 132 32.10 6.01 24.30
N LEU A 133 31.67 6.58 23.17
CA LEU A 133 30.38 6.31 22.52
C LEU A 133 30.66 5.90 21.07
N ARG A 134 31.11 4.67 20.86
CA ARG A 134 30.81 3.98 19.60
C ARG A 134 30.03 2.75 19.97
N TYR A 135 28.71 2.93 19.93
CA TYR A 135 27.65 1.93 19.95
C TYR A 135 28.17 0.47 19.95
N LEU A 136 27.92 -0.27 21.03
CA LEU A 136 27.83 -1.75 21.07
C LEU A 136 29.04 -2.62 21.51
N GLY A 137 29.94 -2.15 22.38
CA GLY A 137 30.51 -3.06 23.41
C GLY A 137 31.45 -4.20 22.97
N ILE A 138 32.46 -3.93 22.13
CA ILE A 138 33.58 -4.86 21.88
C ILE A 138 34.74 -4.52 22.81
N LYS A 139 35.14 -5.46 23.68
CA LYS A 139 36.32 -5.37 24.54
C LYS A 139 37.53 -5.97 23.80
N ASP A 140 38.49 -5.09 23.47
CA ASP A 140 39.91 -5.38 23.16
C ASP A 140 40.34 -5.45 21.67
N ILE A 141 40.60 -4.28 21.07
CA ILE A 141 41.10 -4.13 19.69
C ILE A 141 42.62 -3.84 19.61
N ASN A 142 43.30 -3.59 20.73
CA ASN A 142 44.69 -3.09 20.73
C ASN A 142 45.78 -4.16 20.90
N ASN A 143 45.44 -5.44 20.79
CA ASN A 143 46.43 -6.46 20.44
C ASN A 143 46.82 -6.43 18.94
N LEU A 144 46.29 -5.52 18.11
CA LEU A 144 46.44 -5.56 16.65
C LEU A 144 47.22 -4.41 15.98
N THR A 145 47.69 -3.39 16.69
CA THR A 145 48.41 -2.26 16.06
C THR A 145 49.80 -2.03 16.64
N ARG A 146 50.70 -3.00 16.41
CA ARG A 146 52.15 -2.77 16.34
C ARG A 146 52.59 -2.67 14.89
N ILE A 147 52.36 -1.54 14.21
CA ILE A 147 53.19 -1.13 13.07
C ILE A 147 53.41 0.39 13.16
N SER A 148 54.68 0.76 13.25
CA SER A 148 55.16 2.13 13.33
C SER A 148 55.02 2.85 11.99
N LEU A 149 54.74 4.15 12.09
CA LEU A 149 54.85 5.19 11.07
C LEU A 149 56.03 4.99 10.09
N GLY A 150 55.70 5.04 8.79
CA GLY A 150 56.64 5.36 7.72
C GLY A 150 56.77 4.29 6.65
N GLU A 151 55.87 4.29 5.66
CA GLU A 151 56.15 3.96 4.25
C GLU A 151 54.89 4.23 3.42
N GLU A 152 55.06 4.86 2.25
CA GLU A 152 54.02 5.06 1.25
C GLU A 152 53.49 3.70 0.79
N ILE A 153 52.18 3.44 0.92
CA ILE A 153 51.54 2.25 0.35
C ILE A 153 50.59 2.71 -0.75
N ASN A 154 51.17 2.83 -1.95
CA ASN A 154 50.46 2.52 -3.19
C ASN A 154 50.37 1.00 -3.27
N ASP A 155 49.20 0.41 -3.02
CA ASP A 155 48.79 -0.89 -3.56
C ASP A 155 47.32 -1.17 -3.20
N PHE A 156 46.43 -1.04 -4.19
CA PHE A 156 45.09 -1.64 -4.14
C PHE A 156 45.26 -3.15 -4.28
N ALA A 157 45.35 -3.87 -3.15
CA ALA A 157 45.18 -5.31 -3.15
C ALA A 157 43.67 -5.64 -3.19
N PRO A 158 43.23 -6.63 -3.99
CA PRO A 158 41.82 -7.03 -4.06
C PRO A 158 41.39 -7.57 -2.68
N MET A 159 40.28 -7.05 -2.14
CA MET A 159 39.73 -7.53 -0.88
C MET A 159 39.44 -9.03 -0.98
N LYS A 160 40.00 -9.82 -0.06
CA LYS A 160 39.65 -11.25 0.07
C LYS A 160 38.18 -11.37 0.44
N LYS A 161 37.38 -11.90 -0.49
CA LYS A 161 36.01 -12.39 -0.27
C LYS A 161 36.01 -13.26 0.99
N LYS A 162 35.30 -12.84 2.03
CA LYS A 162 34.92 -13.75 3.13
C LYS A 162 33.55 -14.32 2.77
N PRO A 163 33.43 -15.63 2.51
CA PRO A 163 32.13 -16.26 2.37
C PRO A 163 31.43 -16.20 3.72
N VAL A 164 30.33 -15.45 3.81
CA VAL A 164 29.42 -15.52 4.95
C VAL A 164 28.54 -16.72 4.70
N VAL A 165 28.84 -17.82 5.40
CA VAL A 165 27.99 -19.01 5.40
C VAL A 165 26.70 -18.65 6.14
N SER A 166 25.56 -18.81 5.46
CA SER A 166 24.22 -18.56 6.03
C SER A 166 24.02 -19.36 7.34
N PRO A 167 23.55 -18.74 8.44
CA PRO A 167 23.29 -19.45 9.69
C PRO A 167 22.19 -20.51 9.57
N ASP A 168 22.16 -21.40 10.57
CA ASP A 168 21.18 -22.46 10.77
C ASP A 168 19.73 -21.98 10.58
N VAL A 169 19.03 -22.64 9.64
CA VAL A 169 17.68 -22.32 9.12
C VAL A 169 16.65 -22.21 10.24
N GLU A 170 16.83 -22.96 11.33
CA GLU A 170 15.91 -22.98 12.48
C GLU A 170 15.87 -21.65 13.25
N SER A 171 16.92 -20.83 13.17
CA SER A 171 17.06 -19.60 13.96
C SER A 171 16.49 -18.33 13.30
N LEU A 172 16.03 -18.43 12.05
CA LEU A 172 15.73 -17.28 11.16
C LEU A 172 14.23 -17.06 10.93
N ARG A 173 13.35 -17.59 11.79
CA ARG A 173 11.90 -17.55 11.58
C ARG A 173 11.28 -16.26 12.14
N LEU A 174 10.73 -15.40 11.27
CA LEU A 174 10.09 -14.12 11.64
C LEU A 174 8.67 -14.34 12.20
N ALA A 175 8.22 -13.46 13.11
CA ALA A 175 6.88 -13.53 13.73
C ALA A 175 5.70 -13.37 12.74
N SER A 176 5.90 -12.77 11.56
CA SER A 176 4.89 -12.72 10.50
C SER A 176 4.64 -14.10 9.87
N VAL A 177 5.66 -14.99 9.89
CA VAL A 177 5.60 -16.36 9.38
C VAL A 177 4.77 -17.28 10.27
N GLU A 178 4.83 -17.10 11.60
CA GLU A 178 4.06 -17.92 12.55
C GLU A 178 2.54 -17.86 12.37
N LYS A 179 2.03 -16.79 11.74
CA LYS A 179 0.61 -16.62 11.43
C LYS A 179 0.19 -17.22 10.09
N LEU A 180 1.10 -17.31 9.13
CA LEU A 180 0.82 -17.85 7.78
C LEU A 180 0.62 -19.38 7.80
N GLU A 181 1.04 -20.05 8.87
CA GLU A 181 0.98 -21.52 9.00
C GLU A 181 -0.20 -22.07 9.82
N ARG A 182 -1.09 -21.21 10.35
CA ARG A 182 -2.24 -21.69 11.12
C ARG A 182 -3.42 -21.99 10.22
N GLU A 183 -3.88 -23.24 10.25
CA GLU A 183 -5.17 -23.66 9.72
C GLU A 183 -6.29 -22.97 10.50
N PRO A 184 -7.08 -22.13 9.84
CA PRO A 184 -8.01 -21.25 10.52
C PRO A 184 -9.38 -21.89 10.74
N GLN A 185 -10.12 -21.42 11.74
CA GLN A 185 -11.50 -21.83 11.97
C GLN A 185 -12.44 -20.91 11.19
N ARG A 186 -13.35 -21.47 10.39
CA ARG A 186 -14.41 -20.71 9.72
C ARG A 186 -15.60 -20.56 10.66
N GLU A 187 -15.80 -19.36 11.20
CA GLU A 187 -17.06 -18.98 11.84
C GLU A 187 -18.03 -18.37 10.83
N THR A 188 -19.34 -18.46 11.11
CA THR A 188 -20.36 -17.78 10.30
C THR A 188 -20.39 -16.30 10.65
N PHE A 189 -20.22 -15.43 9.66
CA PHE A 189 -20.34 -13.99 9.79
C PHE A 189 -21.78 -13.55 9.49
N GLU A 190 -22.32 -12.67 10.34
CA GLU A 190 -23.50 -11.84 10.01
C GLU A 190 -23.21 -10.39 10.41
N PRO A 191 -23.37 -9.40 9.52
CA PRO A 191 -23.16 -8.00 9.84
C PRO A 191 -24.24 -7.46 10.79
N GLN A 192 -23.88 -6.46 11.60
CA GLN A 192 -24.82 -5.83 12.52
C GLN A 192 -25.85 -4.91 11.84
N VAL A 193 -25.48 -4.34 10.69
CA VAL A 193 -26.30 -3.45 9.88
C VAL A 193 -26.53 -4.03 8.48
N GLY A 194 -27.44 -3.42 7.73
CA GLY A 194 -27.79 -3.82 6.37
C GLY A 194 -29.14 -4.53 6.30
N THR A 195 -29.37 -5.21 5.16
CA THR A 195 -30.66 -5.80 4.80
C THR A 195 -30.60 -7.32 4.89
N ARG A 196 -31.59 -7.93 5.55
CA ARG A 196 -31.80 -9.38 5.58
C ARG A 196 -33.11 -9.76 4.91
N PHE A 197 -33.02 -10.52 3.84
CA PHE A 197 -34.17 -11.11 3.16
C PHE A 197 -34.55 -12.44 3.81
N HIS A 198 -35.85 -12.68 3.99
CA HIS A 198 -36.37 -13.92 4.57
C HIS A 198 -37.10 -14.78 3.53
N ASP A 199 -37.21 -16.08 3.81
CA ASP A 199 -37.84 -17.06 2.91
C ASP A 199 -39.33 -16.78 2.64
N ASP A 200 -40.01 -16.11 3.57
CA ASP A 200 -41.41 -15.72 3.43
C ASP A 200 -41.62 -14.44 2.60
N GLY A 201 -40.53 -13.82 2.12
CA GLY A 201 -40.54 -12.58 1.34
C GLY A 201 -40.48 -11.31 2.18
N SER A 202 -40.49 -11.41 3.53
CA SER A 202 -40.28 -10.25 4.39
C SER A 202 -38.81 -9.80 4.36
N VAL A 203 -38.56 -8.55 4.76
CA VAL A 203 -37.21 -7.97 4.83
C VAL A 203 -37.00 -7.30 6.17
N THR A 204 -35.91 -7.63 6.85
CA THR A 204 -35.45 -6.89 8.03
C THR A 204 -34.35 -5.92 7.62
N LEU A 205 -34.57 -4.63 7.87
CA LEU A 205 -33.57 -3.58 7.73
C LEU A 205 -32.99 -3.26 9.11
N ARG A 206 -31.64 -3.17 9.21
CA ARG A 206 -30.91 -2.76 10.42
C ARG A 206 -29.98 -1.59 10.08
N VAL A 207 -30.06 -0.51 10.85
CA VAL A 207 -29.29 0.72 10.62
C VAL A 207 -28.57 1.13 11.90
N LEU A 208 -27.29 1.47 11.81
CA LEU A 208 -26.57 2.13 12.90
C LEU A 208 -27.02 3.60 12.96
N VAL A 209 -27.89 3.89 13.92
CA VAL A 209 -28.45 5.24 14.14
C VAL A 209 -27.54 6.03 15.09
N GLY A 210 -26.91 5.36 16.05
CA GLY A 210 -25.93 5.96 16.98
C GLY A 210 -26.53 6.43 18.31
N ASN A 211 -27.85 6.52 18.41
CA ASN A 211 -28.58 6.93 19.60
C ASN A 211 -29.94 6.21 19.70
N ASP A 212 -30.53 6.17 20.89
CA ASP A 212 -31.78 5.43 21.17
C ASP A 212 -33.07 6.27 21.10
N PHE A 213 -32.97 7.56 20.76
CA PHE A 213 -34.09 8.51 20.78
C PHE A 213 -34.57 8.95 19.39
N GLU A 214 -33.72 8.83 18.38
CA GLU A 214 -34.07 9.15 16.99
C GLU A 214 -35.06 8.10 16.46
N ARG A 215 -36.08 8.57 15.73
CA ARG A 215 -37.19 7.74 15.27
C ARG A 215 -37.32 7.84 13.76
N LEU A 216 -36.46 7.09 13.08
CA LEU A 216 -36.44 7.01 11.64
C LEU A 216 -37.54 6.08 11.11
N HIS A 217 -38.18 6.49 10.02
CA HIS A 217 -39.13 5.68 9.26
C HIS A 217 -38.53 5.35 7.89
N VAL A 218 -38.78 4.14 7.40
CA VAL A 218 -38.37 3.74 6.06
C VAL A 218 -39.47 4.15 5.07
N ILE A 219 -39.13 4.95 4.08
CA ILE A 219 -40.02 5.37 2.99
C ILE A 219 -39.46 4.95 1.65
N GLY A 220 -40.30 4.55 0.70
CA GLY A 220 -39.85 4.11 -0.62
C GLY A 220 -40.98 3.61 -1.51
N ASP A 221 -40.61 2.91 -2.58
CA ASP A 221 -41.54 2.45 -3.62
C ASP A 221 -42.69 1.58 -3.09
N PHE A 222 -42.44 0.83 -2.03
CA PHE A 222 -43.40 -0.10 -1.41
C PHE A 222 -44.43 0.58 -0.48
N ASN A 223 -44.24 1.85 -0.13
CA ASN A 223 -45.16 2.59 0.75
C ASN A 223 -45.48 4.01 0.26
N ASN A 224 -45.48 4.20 -1.06
CA ASN A 224 -45.81 5.48 -1.69
C ASN A 224 -44.98 6.64 -1.11
N TRP A 225 -43.69 6.40 -0.86
CA TRP A 225 -42.75 7.36 -0.29
C TRP A 225 -43.24 8.02 1.02
N GLY A 226 -43.94 7.23 1.84
CA GLY A 226 -44.43 7.66 3.15
C GLY A 226 -45.81 8.33 3.15
N ASP A 227 -46.43 8.54 1.98
CA ASP A 227 -47.83 9.01 1.89
C ASP A 227 -48.80 7.84 2.08
N VAL A 228 -48.77 7.27 3.30
CA VAL A 228 -49.60 6.16 3.76
C VAL A 228 -50.15 6.40 5.17
N ALA A 229 -51.34 5.89 5.44
CA ALA A 229 -52.02 6.10 6.72
C ALA A 229 -51.33 5.41 7.92
N ASN A 230 -50.45 4.44 7.69
CA ASN A 230 -49.81 3.60 8.71
C ASN A 230 -48.27 3.73 8.72
N LEU A 231 -47.73 4.93 8.47
CA LEU A 231 -46.27 5.16 8.46
C LEU A 231 -45.55 4.65 9.73
N ALA A 232 -46.24 4.62 10.87
CA ALA A 232 -45.72 4.07 12.13
C ALA A 232 -45.28 2.59 12.03
N ASP A 233 -45.86 1.79 11.13
CA ASP A 233 -45.48 0.39 10.91
C ASP A 233 -44.09 0.27 10.24
N TYR A 234 -43.61 1.36 9.64
CA TYR A 234 -42.31 1.45 8.98
C TYR A 234 -41.24 2.12 9.86
N GLN A 235 -41.53 2.35 11.14
CA GLN A 235 -40.61 2.97 12.09
C GLN A 235 -39.54 1.97 12.55
N LEU A 236 -38.28 2.34 12.40
CA LEU A 236 -37.12 1.65 12.96
C LEU A 236 -37.17 1.71 14.50
N GLN A 237 -37.03 0.56 15.15
CA GLN A 237 -37.03 0.42 16.61
C GLN A 237 -35.66 -0.01 17.13
N PRO A 238 -35.17 0.51 18.27
CA PRO A 238 -33.90 0.09 18.85
C PRO A 238 -33.88 -1.39 19.20
N LEU A 239 -32.77 -2.06 18.86
CA LEU A 239 -32.56 -3.46 19.22
C LEU A 239 -32.26 -3.59 20.72
N PRO A 240 -32.87 -4.56 21.44
CA PRO A 240 -32.62 -4.76 22.86
C PRO A 240 -31.16 -5.01 23.23
N GLU A 241 -30.43 -5.71 22.36
CA GLU A 241 -29.02 -6.07 22.52
C GLU A 241 -28.05 -4.93 22.20
N ASN A 242 -28.45 -4.01 21.32
CA ASN A 242 -27.69 -2.82 20.98
C ASN A 242 -28.65 -1.68 20.59
N PRO A 243 -29.01 -0.80 21.54
CA PRO A 243 -29.97 0.28 21.30
C PRO A 243 -29.53 1.31 20.26
N GLN A 244 -28.25 1.35 19.86
CA GLN A 244 -27.76 2.26 18.82
C GLN A 244 -28.02 1.72 17.40
N ILE A 245 -28.42 0.46 17.29
CA ILE A 245 -28.87 -0.15 16.03
C ILE A 245 -30.37 -0.22 16.08
N HIS A 246 -31.03 0.37 15.10
CA HIS A 246 -32.47 0.30 14.97
C HIS A 246 -32.85 -0.65 13.83
N ALA A 247 -33.96 -1.35 13.99
CA ALA A 247 -34.44 -2.32 13.03
C ALA A 247 -35.95 -2.21 12.77
N VAL A 248 -36.35 -2.59 11.57
CA VAL A 248 -37.75 -2.76 11.18
C VAL A 248 -37.84 -4.01 10.31
N THR A 249 -38.92 -4.79 10.48
CA THR A 249 -39.23 -5.89 9.57
C THR A 249 -40.43 -5.50 8.73
N LEU A 250 -40.18 -5.32 7.44
CA LEU A 250 -41.18 -4.99 6.44
C LEU A 250 -41.97 -6.27 6.06
N PRO A 251 -43.28 -6.16 5.79
CA PRO A 251 -44.11 -7.31 5.45
C PRO A 251 -43.68 -7.96 4.12
N PRO A 252 -44.07 -9.21 3.83
CA PRO A 252 -43.73 -9.86 2.56
C PRO A 252 -44.12 -9.06 1.31
N ASP A 253 -43.14 -8.81 0.43
CA ASP A 253 -43.30 -8.13 -0.86
C ASP A 253 -42.06 -8.44 -1.76
N ASP A 254 -42.10 -8.06 -3.03
CA ASP A 254 -40.93 -8.08 -3.91
C ASP A 254 -40.09 -6.82 -3.69
N TYR A 255 -39.11 -6.90 -2.80
CA TYR A 255 -38.24 -5.76 -2.45
C TYR A 255 -37.04 -5.58 -3.38
N HIS A 256 -36.66 -6.58 -4.16
CA HIS A 256 -35.47 -6.48 -4.99
C HIS A 256 -35.61 -5.32 -6.00
N LYS A 257 -34.62 -4.43 -6.05
CA LYS A 257 -34.64 -3.17 -6.81
C LYS A 257 -35.77 -2.22 -6.41
N LYS A 258 -36.17 -2.19 -5.13
CA LYS A 258 -36.97 -1.08 -4.60
C LYS A 258 -36.06 -0.04 -3.97
N GLN A 259 -36.30 1.23 -4.30
CA GLN A 259 -35.62 2.38 -3.75
C GLN A 259 -36.25 2.80 -2.43
N TYR A 260 -35.43 3.28 -1.48
CA TYR A 260 -35.87 3.76 -0.18
C TYR A 260 -34.95 4.84 0.41
N ARG A 261 -35.50 5.58 1.37
CA ARG A 261 -34.80 6.52 2.24
C ARG A 261 -35.29 6.39 3.68
N LEU A 262 -34.52 6.95 4.60
CA LEU A 262 -34.89 7.08 6.00
C LEU A 262 -35.38 8.51 6.24
N VAL A 263 -36.47 8.68 6.97
CA VAL A 263 -37.01 10.00 7.31
C VAL A 263 -37.30 10.11 8.80
N ASP A 264 -36.87 11.19 9.44
CA ASP A 264 -37.19 11.45 10.84
C ASP A 264 -38.54 12.15 11.03
N GLN A 265 -38.87 12.46 12.29
CA GLN A 265 -40.11 13.15 12.66
C GLN A 265 -40.23 14.58 12.14
N ASP A 266 -39.11 15.22 11.78
CA ASP A 266 -39.06 16.60 11.29
C ASP A 266 -39.09 16.64 9.75
N GLY A 267 -39.06 15.47 9.10
CA GLY A 267 -39.08 15.32 7.66
C GLY A 267 -37.68 15.37 7.03
N GLU A 268 -36.62 15.38 7.84
CA GLU A 268 -35.26 15.30 7.32
C GLU A 268 -34.98 13.88 6.85
N GLN A 269 -34.46 13.78 5.64
CA GLN A 269 -34.19 12.51 4.99
C GLN A 269 -32.72 12.12 5.16
N ARG A 270 -32.43 10.82 5.06
CA ARG A 270 -31.08 10.23 5.13
C ARG A 270 -31.02 9.01 4.22
N VAL A 271 -29.84 8.71 3.66
CA VAL A 271 -29.58 7.40 3.04
C VAL A 271 -29.15 6.40 4.10
N ASP A 272 -29.46 5.13 3.90
CA ASP A 272 -28.93 4.04 4.70
C ASP A 272 -27.48 3.75 4.28
N LEU A 273 -26.55 4.02 5.20
CA LEU A 273 -25.11 3.79 5.00
C LEU A 273 -24.73 2.31 5.01
N GLY A 274 -25.62 1.42 5.47
CA GLY A 274 -25.47 -0.03 5.41
C GLY A 274 -26.03 -0.68 4.14
N ALA A 275 -26.59 0.12 3.21
CA ALA A 275 -27.08 -0.38 1.94
C ALA A 275 -25.92 -0.80 1.02
N THR A 276 -26.06 -1.96 0.39
CA THR A 276 -25.06 -2.50 -0.57
C THR A 276 -25.09 -1.80 -1.93
N LEU A 277 -26.05 -0.90 -2.14
CA LEU A 277 -26.20 -0.14 -3.38
C LEU A 277 -26.95 1.17 -3.10
N LEU A 278 -26.46 2.26 -3.69
CA LEU A 278 -27.14 3.55 -3.75
C LEU A 278 -27.50 3.85 -5.20
N SER A 279 -28.72 4.33 -5.46
CA SER A 279 -29.18 4.65 -6.81
C SER A 279 -28.51 5.92 -7.32
N THR A 280 -28.07 5.88 -8.57
CA THR A 280 -27.58 7.03 -9.34
C THR A 280 -28.46 7.30 -10.58
N PRO A 281 -28.36 8.44 -11.27
CA PRO A 281 -29.02 8.66 -12.54
C PRO A 281 -28.76 7.55 -13.56
N ALA A 282 -27.51 7.11 -13.73
CA ALA A 282 -27.17 6.04 -14.67
C ALA A 282 -27.76 4.69 -14.22
N PHE A 283 -27.76 4.40 -12.91
CA PHE A 283 -28.46 3.25 -12.36
C PHE A 283 -29.96 3.30 -12.65
N ASN A 284 -30.60 4.47 -12.45
CA ASN A 284 -32.03 4.62 -12.70
C ASN A 284 -32.37 4.48 -14.18
N GLU A 285 -31.56 5.05 -15.07
CA GLU A 285 -31.69 4.86 -16.51
C GLU A 285 -31.64 3.38 -16.89
N ARG A 286 -30.71 2.63 -16.29
CA ARG A 286 -30.50 1.22 -16.57
C ARG A 286 -31.59 0.30 -16.01
N PHE A 287 -32.11 0.56 -14.82
CA PHE A 287 -32.97 -0.38 -14.09
C PHE A 287 -34.44 0.06 -13.97
N TYR A 288 -34.78 1.31 -14.30
CA TYR A 288 -36.12 1.90 -14.11
C TYR A 288 -36.58 2.67 -15.35
N ASP A 289 -36.43 2.08 -16.55
CA ASP A 289 -37.01 2.57 -17.81
C ASP A 289 -36.69 4.05 -18.16
N GLY A 290 -35.51 4.55 -17.80
CA GLY A 290 -35.11 5.94 -18.10
C GLY A 290 -35.66 6.97 -17.10
N GLU A 291 -36.14 6.56 -15.93
CA GLU A 291 -36.48 7.50 -14.87
C GLU A 291 -35.23 8.25 -14.38
N HIS A 292 -35.33 9.57 -14.28
CA HIS A 292 -34.25 10.41 -13.75
C HIS A 292 -34.66 10.96 -12.38
N SER A 293 -34.13 10.36 -11.32
CA SER A 293 -34.13 10.96 -9.97
C SER A 293 -32.80 11.67 -9.74
N GLU A 294 -32.86 12.94 -9.34
CA GLU A 294 -31.70 13.68 -8.85
C GLU A 294 -31.36 13.36 -7.38
N GLU A 295 -32.15 12.51 -6.72
CA GLU A 295 -31.93 12.10 -5.34
C GLU A 295 -31.22 10.75 -5.27
N LEU A 296 -30.19 10.66 -4.42
CA LEU A 296 -29.57 9.39 -4.04
C LEU A 296 -30.53 8.62 -3.11
N ASN A 297 -30.91 7.41 -3.51
CA ASN A 297 -31.72 6.50 -2.70
C ASN A 297 -30.93 5.25 -2.35
N SER A 298 -31.22 4.65 -1.20
CA SER A 298 -30.75 3.31 -0.90
C SER A 298 -31.58 2.30 -1.70
N VAL A 299 -30.98 1.19 -2.12
CA VAL A 299 -31.67 0.17 -2.92
C VAL A 299 -31.67 -1.16 -2.19
N PHE A 300 -32.85 -1.76 -2.04
CA PHE A 300 -32.95 -3.13 -1.60
C PHE A 300 -32.44 -4.07 -2.70
N TRP A 301 -31.23 -4.60 -2.51
CA TRP A 301 -30.64 -5.55 -3.45
C TRP A 301 -30.62 -6.96 -2.86
N LYS A 302 -31.55 -7.81 -3.29
CA LYS A 302 -31.51 -9.25 -3.00
C LYS A 302 -30.47 -9.92 -3.90
N PRO A 303 -29.38 -10.52 -3.37
CA PRO A 303 -28.41 -11.23 -4.19
C PRO A 303 -29.03 -12.39 -4.95
N ASP A 304 -28.56 -12.64 -6.17
CA ASP A 304 -28.97 -13.81 -6.93
C ASP A 304 -28.40 -15.10 -6.31
N ALA A 305 -29.27 -16.06 -6.02
CA ALA A 305 -28.91 -17.34 -5.41
C ALA A 305 -28.21 -18.29 -6.39
N GLU A 306 -28.25 -18.03 -7.70
CA GLU A 306 -27.60 -18.85 -8.73
C GLU A 306 -26.12 -18.51 -8.92
N ILE A 307 -25.65 -17.35 -8.42
CA ILE A 307 -24.24 -16.96 -8.47
C ILE A 307 -23.46 -17.92 -7.56
N LYS A 308 -22.78 -18.87 -8.19
CA LYS A 308 -21.85 -19.75 -7.50
C LYS A 308 -20.62 -18.95 -7.14
N GLU A 309 -20.52 -18.52 -5.89
CA GLU A 309 -19.21 -18.19 -5.33
C GLU A 309 -18.32 -19.43 -5.48
N ASN A 310 -17.09 -19.24 -5.94
CA ASN A 310 -16.12 -20.32 -5.90
C ASN A 310 -15.92 -20.70 -4.42
N ASP A 311 -16.18 -21.95 -4.03
CA ASP A 311 -16.30 -22.38 -2.62
C ASP A 311 -15.03 -22.09 -1.77
N SER A 312 -13.92 -21.68 -2.39
CA SER A 312 -12.69 -21.26 -1.72
C SER A 312 -12.08 -20.02 -2.37
N PRO A 313 -11.95 -18.89 -1.65
CA PRO A 313 -11.15 -17.75 -2.10
C PRO A 313 -9.69 -18.18 -2.30
N LEU A 314 -8.95 -17.45 -3.12
CA LEU A 314 -7.54 -17.74 -3.35
C LEU A 314 -6.76 -17.48 -2.07
N ASP A 315 -6.08 -18.50 -1.53
CA ASP A 315 -5.27 -18.32 -0.32
C ASP A 315 -4.01 -17.51 -0.66
N LEU A 316 -3.93 -16.27 -0.18
CA LEU A 316 -2.82 -15.37 -0.43
C LEU A 316 -1.68 -15.51 0.60
N ARG A 317 -1.91 -16.26 1.67
CA ARG A 317 -0.95 -16.38 2.78
C ARG A 317 0.30 -17.14 2.34
N GLY A 318 1.46 -16.61 2.73
CA GLY A 318 2.74 -17.26 2.47
C GLY A 318 3.13 -17.32 0.99
N LYS A 319 2.34 -16.72 0.10
CA LYS A 319 2.64 -16.65 -1.33
C LYS A 319 3.29 -15.32 -1.69
N GLN A 320 4.09 -15.35 -2.73
CA GLN A 320 4.59 -14.18 -3.43
C GLN A 320 3.43 -13.51 -4.14
N LEU A 321 3.36 -12.18 -4.10
CA LEU A 321 2.31 -11.42 -4.78
C LEU A 321 2.93 -10.56 -5.88
N THR A 322 2.34 -10.62 -7.07
CA THR A 322 2.56 -9.67 -8.17
C THR A 322 1.23 -8.98 -8.42
N ILE A 323 1.15 -7.75 -7.93
CA ILE A 323 -0.08 -6.95 -7.81
C ILE A 323 -0.11 -5.93 -8.94
N ALA A 324 -1.16 -5.97 -9.76
CA ALA A 324 -1.51 -4.90 -10.69
C ALA A 324 -2.44 -3.92 -9.97
N GLU A 325 -1.95 -2.74 -9.63
CA GLU A 325 -2.80 -1.66 -9.12
C GLU A 325 -3.44 -0.93 -10.30
N THR A 326 -4.77 -0.84 -10.30
CA THR A 326 -5.53 -0.15 -11.33
C THR A 326 -6.94 0.20 -10.85
N ASP A 327 -7.65 1.04 -11.57
CA ASP A 327 -9.09 1.16 -11.42
C ASP A 327 -9.80 0.41 -12.56
N VAL A 328 -11.08 0.11 -12.36
CA VAL A 328 -11.86 -0.69 -13.32
C VAL A 328 -12.09 0.02 -14.67
N LEU A 329 -12.11 1.37 -14.69
CA LEU A 329 -12.31 2.15 -15.92
C LEU A 329 -11.02 2.21 -16.74
N SER A 330 -9.90 2.64 -16.17
CA SER A 330 -8.61 2.74 -16.85
C SER A 330 -8.17 1.43 -17.46
N MET A 331 -8.50 0.30 -16.83
CA MET A 331 -8.30 -1.03 -17.39
C MET A 331 -9.18 -1.30 -18.63
N SER A 332 -10.41 -0.79 -18.66
CA SER A 332 -11.43 -1.16 -19.65
C SER A 332 -11.49 -0.22 -20.86
N LEU A 333 -11.30 1.08 -20.69
CA LEU A 333 -11.61 2.14 -21.68
C LEU A 333 -10.94 2.02 -23.05
N LYS A 334 -9.80 1.34 -23.17
CA LYS A 334 -9.10 1.15 -24.44
C LYS A 334 -8.99 -0.33 -24.80
N TRP A 335 -9.63 -1.20 -24.03
CA TRP A 335 -9.65 -2.63 -24.30
C TRP A 335 -10.69 -2.93 -25.38
N GLN A 336 -10.31 -3.73 -26.39
CA GLN A 336 -11.23 -4.17 -27.41
C GLN A 336 -11.69 -5.60 -27.09
N CYS A 337 -12.99 -5.79 -26.97
CA CYS A 337 -13.56 -7.09 -26.63
C CYS A 337 -13.45 -8.07 -27.79
N GLN A 338 -12.66 -9.13 -27.63
CA GLN A 338 -12.45 -10.16 -28.65
C GLN A 338 -13.26 -11.45 -28.41
N ASN A 339 -14.11 -11.50 -27.39
CA ASN A 339 -14.92 -12.67 -27.10
C ASN A 339 -16.19 -12.72 -27.97
N PRO A 340 -16.29 -13.62 -28.98
CA PRO A 340 -17.43 -13.67 -29.89
C PRO A 340 -18.74 -14.13 -29.23
N HIS A 341 -18.69 -14.61 -27.99
CA HIS A 341 -19.85 -15.00 -27.21
C HIS A 341 -20.34 -13.89 -26.27
N SER A 342 -19.59 -12.80 -26.13
CA SER A 342 -19.98 -11.65 -25.34
C SER A 342 -20.97 -10.76 -26.09
N GLY A 343 -21.84 -10.09 -25.34
CA GLY A 343 -22.66 -8.99 -25.86
C GLY A 343 -21.85 -7.78 -26.32
N PHE A 344 -20.58 -7.69 -25.91
CA PHE A 344 -19.67 -6.59 -26.22
C PHE A 344 -18.71 -6.90 -27.38
N TYR A 345 -18.87 -8.02 -28.09
CA TYR A 345 -17.91 -8.43 -29.11
C TYR A 345 -17.66 -7.35 -30.17
N GLY A 346 -16.40 -6.96 -30.33
CA GLY A 346 -15.96 -5.91 -31.25
C GLY A 346 -16.01 -4.50 -30.68
N ASP A 347 -16.70 -4.31 -29.55
CA ASP A 347 -16.77 -3.01 -28.87
C ASP A 347 -15.45 -2.71 -28.16
N THR A 348 -15.06 -1.44 -28.20
CA THR A 348 -14.02 -0.90 -27.33
C THR A 348 -14.68 -0.36 -26.08
N GLY A 349 -14.03 -0.48 -24.93
CA GLY A 349 -14.53 0.15 -23.72
C GLY A 349 -14.73 1.66 -23.88
N GLU A 350 -15.64 2.21 -23.10
CA GLU A 350 -15.97 3.64 -23.06
C GLU A 350 -16.35 4.05 -21.63
N GLU A 351 -16.34 5.35 -21.32
CA GLU A 351 -16.59 5.83 -19.95
C GLU A 351 -17.98 5.49 -19.43
N HIS A 352 -18.90 5.24 -20.36
CA HIS A 352 -20.29 4.95 -20.07
C HIS A 352 -20.66 3.50 -20.32
N ILE A 353 -19.72 2.54 -20.27
CA ILE A 353 -20.09 1.12 -20.41
C ILE A 353 -21.15 0.79 -19.35
N PRO A 354 -22.43 0.57 -19.71
CA PRO A 354 -23.51 0.51 -18.72
C PRO A 354 -23.44 -0.71 -17.81
N ARG A 355 -22.56 -1.66 -18.16
CA ARG A 355 -22.30 -2.93 -17.47
C ARG A 355 -20.80 -3.18 -17.39
N LEU A 356 -20.04 -2.21 -16.86
CA LEU A 356 -18.58 -2.25 -16.81
C LEU A 356 -18.03 -3.53 -16.18
N TYR A 357 -18.58 -3.99 -15.06
CA TYR A 357 -18.17 -5.26 -14.45
C TYR A 357 -18.33 -6.46 -15.39
N ASN A 358 -19.40 -6.48 -16.20
CA ASN A 358 -19.58 -7.53 -17.21
C ASN A 358 -18.67 -7.39 -18.41
N PHE A 359 -18.33 -6.16 -18.81
CA PHE A 359 -17.32 -5.95 -19.83
C PHE A 359 -15.99 -6.55 -19.40
N VAL A 360 -15.54 -6.28 -18.17
CA VAL A 360 -14.31 -6.89 -17.62
C VAL A 360 -14.40 -8.41 -17.63
N ARG A 361 -15.50 -8.96 -17.11
CA ARG A 361 -15.74 -10.41 -17.03
C ARG A 361 -15.75 -11.08 -18.41
N GLU A 362 -16.45 -10.50 -19.38
CA GLU A 362 -16.73 -11.16 -20.66
C GLU A 362 -15.65 -10.91 -21.71
N CYS A 363 -14.86 -9.85 -21.58
CA CYS A 363 -13.92 -9.42 -22.62
C CYS A 363 -12.48 -9.93 -22.44
N GLY A 364 -12.23 -10.80 -21.46
CA GLY A 364 -10.94 -11.50 -21.32
C GLY A 364 -9.86 -10.73 -20.54
N LEU A 365 -10.25 -9.68 -19.81
CA LEU A 365 -9.32 -8.88 -19.01
C LEU A 365 -8.69 -9.68 -17.86
N PRO A 366 -9.42 -10.51 -17.10
CA PRO A 366 -8.84 -11.41 -16.10
C PRO A 366 -7.75 -12.34 -16.64
N GLU A 367 -8.01 -12.97 -17.79
CA GLU A 367 -7.07 -13.86 -18.45
C GLU A 367 -5.85 -13.11 -18.98
N ALA A 368 -6.05 -11.88 -19.47
CA ALA A 368 -4.94 -11.01 -19.87
C ALA A 368 -4.02 -10.70 -18.68
N MET A 369 -4.57 -10.35 -17.51
CA MET A 369 -3.78 -10.11 -16.31
C MET A 369 -2.98 -11.34 -15.88
N ALA A 370 -3.60 -12.52 -15.89
CA ALA A 370 -2.92 -13.78 -15.59
C ALA A 370 -1.74 -14.05 -16.56
N LYS A 371 -1.97 -13.86 -17.87
CA LYS A 371 -0.93 -14.02 -18.91
C LYS A 371 0.22 -13.04 -18.75
N LEU A 372 -0.04 -11.85 -18.21
CA LEU A 372 0.98 -10.83 -17.91
C LEU A 372 1.77 -11.12 -16.62
N GLY A 373 1.51 -12.27 -15.97
CA GLY A 373 2.27 -12.74 -14.80
C GLY A 373 1.75 -12.22 -13.46
N TYR A 374 0.67 -11.44 -13.45
CA TYR A 374 -0.01 -11.04 -12.21
C TYR A 374 -0.73 -12.25 -11.60
N ASN A 375 -0.70 -12.35 -10.27
CA ASN A 375 -1.62 -13.22 -9.52
C ASN A 375 -2.60 -12.44 -8.66
N THR A 376 -2.50 -11.12 -8.68
CA THR A 376 -3.33 -10.25 -7.87
C THR A 376 -3.60 -8.98 -8.67
N VAL A 377 -4.85 -8.54 -8.68
CA VAL A 377 -5.24 -7.19 -9.08
C VAL A 377 -5.70 -6.46 -7.83
N GLU A 378 -5.24 -5.23 -7.63
CA GLU A 378 -5.71 -4.33 -6.59
C GLU A 378 -6.51 -3.23 -7.26
N PHE A 379 -7.82 -3.22 -6.99
CA PHE A 379 -8.69 -2.16 -7.48
C PHE A 379 -8.69 -1.00 -6.51
N MET A 380 -8.51 0.21 -7.06
CA MET A 380 -8.87 1.46 -6.38
C MET A 380 -10.33 1.41 -5.88
N PRO A 381 -10.74 2.30 -4.96
CA PRO A 381 -12.03 2.16 -4.28
C PRO A 381 -13.22 2.00 -5.23
N LEU A 382 -14.00 0.93 -5.02
CA LEU A 382 -15.26 0.65 -5.74
C LEU A 382 -16.50 1.06 -4.93
N ASP A 383 -16.31 1.56 -3.72
CA ASP A 383 -17.38 2.06 -2.85
C ASP A 383 -18.04 3.30 -3.46
N THR A 384 -19.32 3.55 -3.17
CA THR A 384 -20.00 4.75 -3.66
C THR A 384 -19.29 6.00 -3.15
N HIS A 385 -18.93 6.89 -4.07
CA HIS A 385 -18.08 8.05 -3.81
C HIS A 385 -18.59 9.32 -4.51
N VAL A 386 -18.18 10.48 -4.00
CA VAL A 386 -18.70 11.77 -4.46
C VAL A 386 -18.16 12.23 -5.82
N ASP A 387 -17.04 11.65 -6.28
CA ASP A 387 -16.32 12.18 -7.44
C ASP A 387 -17.07 12.01 -8.77
N PHE A 388 -18.03 11.07 -8.84
CA PHE A 388 -18.84 10.79 -10.04
C PHE A 388 -20.22 11.45 -10.01
N TRP A 389 -20.58 12.19 -8.95
CA TRP A 389 -21.93 12.71 -8.72
C TRP A 389 -22.13 14.17 -9.15
N GLU A 390 -21.49 14.62 -10.22
CA GLU A 390 -21.82 15.93 -10.81
C GLU A 390 -22.94 15.78 -11.85
N PRO A 391 -24.18 16.28 -11.60
CA PRO A 391 -25.35 16.10 -12.47
C PRO A 391 -25.20 16.65 -13.90
N ASP A 392 -24.22 17.53 -14.11
CA ASP A 392 -23.91 18.17 -15.40
C ASP A 392 -22.47 17.90 -15.85
N ALA A 393 -21.73 17.01 -15.17
CA ALA A 393 -20.43 16.61 -15.68
C ALA A 393 -20.65 15.83 -16.99
N GLU A 394 -20.08 16.36 -18.08
CA GLU A 394 -19.68 15.49 -19.18
C GLU A 394 -18.82 14.41 -18.50
N TYR A 395 -19.15 13.12 -18.67
CA TYR A 395 -18.60 11.98 -17.90
C TYR A 395 -17.08 11.74 -18.09
N LEU A 396 -16.37 12.78 -18.51
CA LEU A 396 -14.99 13.09 -18.20
C LEU A 396 -14.89 14.33 -17.29
N PRO A 397 -15.00 14.23 -15.96
CA PRO A 397 -14.44 15.26 -15.11
C PRO A 397 -13.08 14.74 -14.65
N ASP A 398 -11.99 15.31 -15.16
CA ASP A 398 -10.82 15.63 -14.31
C ASP A 398 -10.50 14.53 -13.25
N TRP A 399 -10.23 13.30 -13.73
CA TRP A 399 -10.23 12.02 -12.99
C TRP A 399 -9.88 12.15 -11.50
N ARG A 400 -10.78 11.73 -10.60
CA ARG A 400 -10.54 11.70 -9.15
C ARG A 400 -10.70 10.27 -8.64
N TYR A 401 -9.65 9.82 -7.96
CA TYR A 401 -9.29 8.46 -7.57
C TYR A 401 -10.27 7.68 -6.65
N SER A 402 -11.53 8.10 -6.53
CA SER A 402 -12.60 7.42 -5.77
C SER A 402 -12.41 7.36 -4.25
N TYR A 403 -11.41 8.05 -3.67
CA TYR A 403 -11.14 8.04 -2.22
C TYR A 403 -12.09 8.89 -1.36
N GLN A 404 -13.05 9.59 -1.95
CA GLN A 404 -14.06 10.35 -1.21
C GLN A 404 -15.38 9.59 -1.10
N THR A 405 -15.36 8.50 -0.34
CA THR A 405 -16.51 7.60 -0.17
C THR A 405 -17.62 8.22 0.69
N ILE A 406 -18.87 7.86 0.38
CA ILE A 406 -20.08 8.22 1.14
C ILE A 406 -20.81 7.00 1.71
N SER A 407 -20.39 5.79 1.33
CA SER A 407 -20.83 4.52 1.89
C SER A 407 -19.64 3.58 2.02
N MET A 408 -19.65 2.71 3.02
CA MET A 408 -18.62 1.67 3.23
C MET A 408 -19.07 0.29 2.73
N TYR A 409 -20.37 0.14 2.48
CA TYR A 409 -21.02 -1.11 2.06
C TYR A 409 -21.44 -1.05 0.60
N GLY A 410 -21.87 0.15 0.16
CA GLY A 410 -22.43 0.38 -1.15
C GLY A 410 -21.38 0.45 -2.23
N LYS A 411 -21.55 -0.31 -3.31
CA LYS A 411 -20.70 -0.23 -4.51
C LYS A 411 -21.23 0.81 -5.48
N HIS A 412 -20.32 1.43 -6.23
CA HIS A 412 -20.70 2.47 -7.18
C HIS A 412 -21.57 1.88 -8.29
N ALA A 413 -22.83 2.34 -8.36
CA ALA A 413 -23.87 1.70 -9.17
C ALA A 413 -23.67 1.88 -10.67
N ASP A 414 -22.90 2.89 -11.09
CA ASP A 414 -22.63 3.17 -12.50
C ASP A 414 -21.72 2.09 -13.13
N PHE A 415 -20.89 1.43 -12.33
CA PHE A 415 -20.04 0.34 -12.81
C PHE A 415 -20.84 -0.96 -13.01
N GLY A 416 -21.92 -1.13 -12.24
CA GLY A 416 -22.81 -2.26 -12.34
C GLY A 416 -23.44 -2.63 -11.01
N SER A 417 -24.24 -3.71 -11.04
CA SER A 417 -24.90 -4.20 -9.84
C SER A 417 -23.95 -5.01 -8.93
N PRO A 418 -24.31 -5.19 -7.64
CA PRO A 418 -23.56 -6.05 -6.72
C PRO A 418 -23.32 -7.47 -7.24
N ASP A 419 -24.28 -8.01 -7.98
CA ASP A 419 -24.18 -9.35 -8.57
C ASP A 419 -23.18 -9.42 -9.72
N GLU A 420 -23.15 -8.40 -10.58
CA GLU A 420 -22.16 -8.32 -11.66
C GLU A 420 -20.73 -8.15 -11.11
N LEU A 421 -20.57 -7.45 -9.99
CA LEU A 421 -19.28 -7.37 -9.29
C LEU A 421 -18.81 -8.75 -8.82
N ARG A 422 -19.69 -9.54 -8.20
CA ARG A 422 -19.37 -10.93 -7.79
C ARG A 422 -18.96 -11.78 -8.97
N GLU A 423 -19.69 -11.68 -10.09
CA GLU A 423 -19.36 -12.41 -11.32
C GLU A 423 -18.02 -11.96 -11.92
N MET A 424 -17.67 -10.68 -11.85
CA MET A 424 -16.36 -10.18 -12.27
C MET A 424 -15.24 -10.76 -11.39
N ILE A 425 -15.41 -10.75 -10.07
CA ILE A 425 -14.45 -11.34 -9.12
C ILE A 425 -14.28 -12.84 -9.38
N ASN A 426 -15.38 -13.56 -9.60
CA ASN A 426 -15.34 -14.98 -9.97
C ASN A 426 -14.53 -15.24 -11.25
N ALA A 427 -14.61 -14.37 -12.27
CA ALA A 427 -13.81 -14.52 -13.48
C ALA A 427 -12.30 -14.29 -13.26
N PHE A 428 -11.94 -13.40 -12.33
CA PHE A 428 -10.54 -13.31 -11.84
C PHE A 428 -10.11 -14.59 -11.13
N HIS A 429 -10.96 -15.17 -10.27
CA HIS A 429 -10.67 -16.44 -9.60
C HIS A 429 -10.54 -17.61 -10.59
N GLU A 430 -11.39 -17.67 -11.62
CA GLU A 430 -11.28 -18.67 -12.71
C GLU A 430 -9.94 -18.56 -13.48
N SER A 431 -9.32 -17.38 -13.45
CA SER A 431 -8.02 -17.09 -14.05
C SER A 431 -6.83 -17.23 -13.08
N ASP A 432 -7.04 -17.72 -11.85
CA ASP A 432 -6.03 -17.80 -10.77
C ASP A 432 -5.41 -16.42 -10.42
N VAL A 433 -6.25 -15.37 -10.48
CA VAL A 433 -5.91 -14.00 -10.09
C VAL A 433 -6.80 -13.59 -8.93
N ALA A 434 -6.18 -13.20 -7.83
CA ALA A 434 -6.88 -12.67 -6.66
C ALA A 434 -7.27 -11.21 -6.85
N VAL A 435 -8.33 -10.77 -6.18
CA VAL A 435 -8.84 -9.41 -6.23
C VAL A 435 -8.75 -8.77 -4.86
N LEU A 436 -7.89 -7.75 -4.72
CA LEU A 436 -7.83 -6.87 -3.56
C LEU A 436 -8.70 -5.64 -3.80
N LEU A 437 -9.37 -5.20 -2.75
CA LEU A 437 -10.12 -3.94 -2.75
C LEU A 437 -9.40 -2.91 -1.89
N ASP A 438 -9.14 -1.74 -2.45
CA ASP A 438 -8.75 -0.58 -1.68
C ASP A 438 -9.96 0.00 -0.94
N VAL A 439 -9.83 0.18 0.38
CA VAL A 439 -10.91 0.65 1.26
C VAL A 439 -10.48 1.88 2.05
N VAL A 440 -11.39 2.85 2.13
CA VAL A 440 -11.16 4.14 2.78
C VAL A 440 -11.78 4.16 4.16
N TYR A 441 -11.05 3.61 5.14
CA TYR A 441 -11.44 3.65 6.55
C TYR A 441 -10.72 4.75 7.35
N SER A 442 -9.97 5.60 6.64
CA SER A 442 -9.15 6.65 7.23
C SER A 442 -9.90 7.98 7.36
N HIS A 443 -10.86 8.26 6.48
CA HIS A 443 -11.69 9.47 6.47
C HIS A 443 -12.95 9.30 5.61
N TYR A 444 -13.86 10.28 5.68
CA TYR A 444 -15.01 10.43 4.78
C TYR A 444 -15.22 11.90 4.40
N SER A 445 -15.94 12.14 3.30
CA SER A 445 -16.26 13.49 2.83
C SER A 445 -17.57 13.98 3.48
N PRO A 446 -17.57 15.00 4.37
CA PRO A 446 -18.79 15.51 5.00
C PRO A 446 -19.56 16.49 4.10
N ARG A 447 -18.85 17.08 3.14
CA ARG A 447 -19.29 18.03 2.12
C ARG A 447 -18.44 17.62 0.92
N GLY A 448 -19.04 17.15 -0.17
CA GLY A 448 -18.26 16.79 -1.37
C GLY A 448 -17.31 17.93 -1.75
N ASN A 449 -16.26 17.64 -2.52
CA ASN A 449 -15.12 18.54 -2.74
C ASN A 449 -15.44 19.84 -3.53
N ASN A 450 -16.72 20.19 -3.73
CA ASN A 450 -17.18 21.35 -4.48
C ASN A 450 -17.88 22.40 -3.57
N PRO A 451 -17.62 23.71 -3.76
CA PRO A 451 -18.29 24.77 -3.02
C PRO A 451 -19.80 24.82 -3.31
N PRO A 452 -20.60 25.27 -2.33
CA PRO A 452 -21.24 24.38 -1.36
C PRO A 452 -22.38 23.56 -2.02
N ARG A 453 -22.10 22.31 -2.39
CA ARG A 453 -23.16 21.29 -2.33
C ARG A 453 -22.92 20.47 -1.08
N GLU A 454 -23.74 20.70 -0.07
CA GLU A 454 -23.89 19.77 1.02
C GLU A 454 -24.51 18.51 0.42
N PHE A 455 -23.83 17.37 0.51
CA PHE A 455 -24.42 16.08 0.12
C PHE A 455 -25.57 15.67 1.03
N ALA A 456 -26.02 16.52 1.97
CA ALA A 456 -27.23 16.31 2.72
C ALA A 456 -28.41 16.13 1.74
N PRO A 457 -29.16 15.02 1.82
CA PRO A 457 -29.29 14.11 2.98
C PRO A 457 -28.34 12.87 3.07
N ALA A 458 -27.44 12.66 2.12
CA ALA A 458 -26.75 11.39 1.86
C ALA A 458 -25.40 11.14 2.58
N GLY A 459 -25.00 11.97 3.55
CA GLY A 459 -23.65 11.91 4.16
C GLY A 459 -23.59 11.38 5.60
N PHE A 460 -22.44 10.81 5.99
CA PHE A 460 -22.13 10.38 7.36
C PHE A 460 -22.40 11.45 8.44
N SER A 461 -22.31 12.74 8.09
CA SER A 461 -22.53 13.87 8.98
C SER A 461 -23.99 14.02 9.47
N GLN A 462 -24.94 13.29 8.87
CA GLN A 462 -26.36 13.34 9.24
C GLN A 462 -26.73 12.44 10.42
N TYR A 463 -25.84 11.54 10.82
CA TYR A 463 -26.04 10.62 11.94
C TYR A 463 -25.44 11.20 13.21
N VAL A 464 -26.17 11.14 14.31
CA VAL A 464 -25.76 11.75 15.59
C VAL A 464 -25.62 10.71 16.70
N ALA A 465 -24.61 10.92 17.54
CA ALA A 465 -24.38 10.14 18.74
C ALA A 465 -25.37 10.54 19.86
N GLN A 466 -25.36 9.75 20.94
CA GLN A 466 -26.23 9.96 22.10
C GLN A 466 -26.13 11.36 22.74
N ASP A 467 -24.96 12.00 22.66
CA ASP A 467 -24.71 13.33 23.21
C ASP A 467 -25.02 14.47 22.23
N GLY A 468 -25.48 14.13 21.02
CA GLY A 468 -25.81 15.06 19.95
C GLY A 468 -24.64 15.47 19.05
N SER A 469 -23.43 14.93 19.25
CA SER A 469 -22.34 15.13 18.28
C SER A 469 -22.55 14.31 17.01
N GLU A 470 -21.88 14.66 15.91
CA GLU A 470 -21.82 13.80 14.72
C GLU A 470 -21.28 12.40 15.12
N LEU A 471 -21.97 11.34 14.70
CA LEU A 471 -21.69 9.97 15.12
C LEU A 471 -20.32 9.47 14.64
N TYR A 472 -20.01 9.73 13.36
CA TYR A 472 -18.80 9.25 12.68
C TYR A 472 -17.61 10.23 12.77
N ALA A 473 -17.84 11.48 13.24
CA ALA A 473 -16.88 12.55 13.04
C ALA A 473 -15.76 12.57 14.08
N GLY A 474 -14.53 12.50 13.59
CA GLY A 474 -13.32 12.86 14.30
C GLY A 474 -12.77 14.22 13.85
N ASN A 475 -11.44 14.31 13.87
CA ASN A 475 -10.70 15.50 13.47
C ASN A 475 -10.88 15.81 11.98
N TRP A 476 -10.83 17.11 11.64
CA TRP A 476 -10.72 17.54 10.24
C TRP A 476 -9.34 17.19 9.68
N THR A 477 -9.32 16.77 8.42
CA THR A 477 -8.09 16.61 7.64
C THR A 477 -7.75 17.91 6.91
N GLU A 478 -6.50 18.02 6.48
CA GLU A 478 -6.00 19.05 5.59
C GLU A 478 -6.66 19.04 4.19
N TRP A 479 -7.29 17.91 3.81
CA TRP A 479 -7.97 17.72 2.53
C TRP A 479 -9.44 18.17 2.54
N GLY A 480 -9.93 18.71 3.67
CA GLY A 480 -11.33 19.10 3.82
C GLY A 480 -12.28 17.94 4.11
N THR A 481 -11.76 16.77 4.49
CA THR A 481 -12.53 15.59 4.91
C THR A 481 -12.55 15.43 6.43
N ARG A 482 -13.33 14.48 6.95
CA ARG A 482 -13.40 14.13 8.38
C ARG A 482 -12.75 12.77 8.60
N ARG A 483 -11.83 12.68 9.57
CA ARG A 483 -11.39 11.38 10.10
C ARG A 483 -12.56 10.67 10.77
N PHE A 484 -12.59 9.35 10.75
CA PHE A 484 -13.51 8.60 11.61
C PHE A 484 -13.08 8.74 13.09
N ASN A 485 -14.07 8.83 13.99
CA ASN A 485 -13.85 8.65 15.42
C ASN A 485 -13.95 7.15 15.73
N TYR A 486 -12.83 6.48 15.96
CA TYR A 486 -12.79 5.02 16.18
C TYR A 486 -13.39 4.56 17.54
N THR A 487 -14.59 5.02 17.90
CA THR A 487 -15.37 4.50 19.02
C THR A 487 -15.72 3.02 18.78
N PRO A 488 -16.03 2.23 19.83
CA PRO A 488 -16.33 0.81 19.67
C PRO A 488 -17.39 0.51 18.60
N GLU A 489 -18.43 1.34 18.50
CA GLU A 489 -19.52 1.19 17.53
C GLU A 489 -19.04 1.44 16.09
N ILE A 490 -18.25 2.50 15.89
CA ILE A 490 -17.70 2.84 14.57
C ILE A 490 -16.67 1.81 14.12
N ARG A 491 -15.79 1.36 15.02
CA ARG A 491 -14.84 0.28 14.71
C ARG A 491 -15.58 -0.98 14.29
N LYS A 492 -16.60 -1.39 15.03
CA LYS A 492 -17.39 -2.58 14.70
C LYS A 492 -18.09 -2.43 13.34
N ASN A 493 -18.64 -1.26 13.04
CA ASN A 493 -19.28 -0.99 11.75
C ASN A 493 -18.29 -1.02 10.58
N LEU A 494 -17.10 -0.42 10.73
CA LEU A 494 -16.03 -0.48 9.74
C LEU A 494 -15.52 -1.91 9.51
N ILE A 495 -15.40 -2.70 10.58
CA ILE A 495 -15.03 -4.12 10.50
C ILE A 495 -16.09 -4.92 9.76
N ASP A 496 -17.38 -4.68 10.04
CA ASP A 496 -18.47 -5.36 9.34
C ASP A 496 -18.49 -5.01 7.85
N ALA A 497 -18.23 -3.76 7.48
CA ALA A 497 -18.08 -3.36 6.08
C ALA A 497 -16.92 -4.11 5.40
N GLY A 498 -15.75 -4.19 6.06
CA GLY A 498 -14.60 -4.94 5.56
C GLY A 498 -14.90 -6.43 5.38
N LEU A 499 -15.61 -7.03 6.33
CA LEU A 499 -16.04 -8.43 6.24
C LEU A 499 -17.11 -8.65 5.18
N VAL A 500 -18.04 -7.73 4.95
CA VAL A 500 -19.01 -7.84 3.83
C VAL A 500 -18.26 -7.88 2.49
N ASN A 501 -17.21 -7.09 2.31
CA ASN A 501 -16.37 -7.18 1.11
C ASN A 501 -15.73 -8.56 0.93
N LEU A 502 -15.14 -9.12 2.00
CA LEU A 502 -14.46 -10.41 1.92
C LEU A 502 -15.41 -11.62 1.90
N VAL A 503 -16.54 -11.51 2.61
CA VAL A 503 -17.49 -12.62 2.84
C VAL A 503 -18.59 -12.65 1.80
N ASP A 504 -19.19 -11.51 1.49
CA ASP A 504 -20.42 -11.46 0.68
C ASP A 504 -20.14 -11.05 -0.78
N TYR A 505 -19.02 -10.37 -1.05
CA TYR A 505 -18.58 -10.05 -2.42
C TYR A 505 -17.48 -10.98 -2.93
N GLY A 506 -16.71 -11.60 -2.03
CA GLY A 506 -15.68 -12.58 -2.38
C GLY A 506 -14.30 -12.00 -2.69
N PHE A 507 -14.02 -10.74 -2.31
CA PHE A 507 -12.66 -10.19 -2.41
C PHE A 507 -11.65 -11.03 -1.60
N ASP A 508 -10.42 -11.15 -2.11
CA ASP A 508 -9.36 -11.94 -1.49
C ASP A 508 -8.55 -11.15 -0.46
N GLY A 509 -8.73 -9.84 -0.36
CA GLY A 509 -8.08 -9.04 0.65
C GLY A 509 -8.43 -7.56 0.54
N LEU A 510 -7.98 -6.81 1.54
CA LEU A 510 -8.20 -5.37 1.64
C LEU A 510 -6.85 -4.65 1.63
N ARG A 511 -6.75 -3.55 0.89
CA ARG A 511 -5.70 -2.55 1.09
C ARG A 511 -6.33 -1.38 1.82
N ILE A 512 -5.75 -1.00 2.96
CA ILE A 512 -6.26 0.09 3.79
C ILE A 512 -5.52 1.37 3.42
N ASP A 513 -6.26 2.35 2.92
CA ASP A 513 -5.75 3.70 2.70
C ASP A 513 -5.30 4.36 4.01
N ASN A 514 -4.13 5.02 3.96
CA ASN A 514 -3.62 5.92 4.99
C ASN A 514 -3.64 5.33 6.40
N VAL A 515 -3.02 4.15 6.58
CA VAL A 515 -2.99 3.48 7.89
C VAL A 515 -2.30 4.30 8.97
N ASN A 516 -1.41 5.23 8.61
CA ASN A 516 -0.78 6.12 9.58
C ASN A 516 -1.74 7.19 10.08
N GLY A 517 -2.61 7.70 9.20
CA GLY A 517 -3.69 8.60 9.57
C GLY A 517 -4.67 7.95 10.54
N ILE A 518 -4.94 6.64 10.35
CA ILE A 518 -5.73 5.80 11.26
C ILE A 518 -5.01 5.66 12.60
N ASP A 519 -3.79 5.12 12.59
CA ASP A 519 -3.00 4.80 13.78
C ASP A 519 -2.72 6.01 14.68
N ALA A 520 -2.59 7.20 14.08
CA ALA A 520 -2.41 8.45 14.82
C ALA A 520 -3.66 8.94 15.57
N GLN A 521 -4.85 8.39 15.28
CA GLN A 521 -6.07 8.75 16.01
C GLN A 521 -6.24 7.91 17.28
N PRO A 522 -6.94 8.44 18.31
CA PRO A 522 -7.39 7.64 19.43
C PRO A 522 -8.15 6.39 18.97
N TYR A 523 -7.75 5.23 19.49
CA TYR A 523 -8.31 3.92 19.19
C TYR A 523 -8.11 3.40 17.75
N GLY A 524 -7.32 4.10 16.92
CA GLY A 524 -7.05 3.69 15.55
C GLY A 524 -6.23 2.40 15.45
N ARG A 525 -5.24 2.20 16.34
CA ARG A 525 -4.48 0.95 16.40
C ARG A 525 -5.36 -0.23 16.81
N GLU A 526 -6.25 -0.01 17.78
CA GLU A 526 -7.23 -0.99 18.24
C GLU A 526 -8.15 -1.39 17.10
N PHE A 527 -8.61 -0.44 16.28
CA PHE A 527 -9.35 -0.73 15.05
C PHE A 527 -8.59 -1.66 14.11
N LEU A 528 -7.33 -1.34 13.76
CA LEU A 528 -6.56 -2.18 12.86
C LEU A 528 -6.34 -3.60 13.43
N LYS A 529 -6.12 -3.71 14.75
CA LYS A 529 -5.97 -5.00 15.43
C LYS A 529 -7.27 -5.81 15.42
N GLU A 530 -8.40 -5.17 15.67
CA GLU A 530 -9.72 -5.78 15.67
C GLU A 530 -10.11 -6.22 14.25
N LEU A 531 -9.83 -5.39 13.23
CA LEU A 531 -10.05 -5.71 11.82
C LEU A 531 -9.26 -6.94 11.37
N THR A 532 -7.93 -6.96 11.58
CA THR A 532 -7.13 -8.11 11.15
C THR A 532 -7.46 -9.38 11.94
N ALA A 533 -7.88 -9.26 13.21
CA ALA A 533 -8.36 -10.41 13.98
C ALA A 533 -9.70 -10.94 13.45
N ALA A 534 -10.60 -10.05 13.03
CA ALA A 534 -11.86 -10.42 12.41
C ALA A 534 -11.66 -11.11 11.06
N VAL A 535 -10.76 -10.60 10.21
CA VAL A 535 -10.36 -11.27 8.95
C VAL A 535 -9.80 -12.66 9.24
N ASP A 536 -8.88 -12.80 10.20
CA ASP A 536 -8.33 -14.11 10.62
C ASP A 536 -9.41 -15.10 11.13
N THR A 537 -10.57 -14.60 11.58
CA THR A 537 -11.65 -15.42 12.15
C THR A 537 -12.67 -15.83 11.07
N TYR A 538 -13.05 -14.90 10.19
CA TYR A 538 -14.15 -15.11 9.24
C TYR A 538 -13.67 -15.40 7.81
N ARG A 539 -12.56 -14.80 7.38
CA ARG A 539 -11.97 -14.96 6.04
C ARG A 539 -10.45 -15.10 6.12
N PRO A 540 -9.96 -16.19 6.71
CA PRO A 540 -8.55 -16.33 7.03
C PRO A 540 -7.62 -16.59 5.84
N GLN A 541 -8.16 -16.89 4.66
CA GLN A 541 -7.40 -16.91 3.41
C GLN A 541 -7.02 -15.50 2.96
N SER A 542 -7.79 -14.50 3.40
CA SER A 542 -7.66 -13.13 2.97
C SER A 542 -6.57 -12.39 3.73
N VAL A 543 -6.04 -11.34 3.10
CA VAL A 543 -4.97 -10.52 3.67
C VAL A 543 -5.40 -9.06 3.82
N VAL A 544 -4.75 -8.36 4.74
CA VAL A 544 -4.92 -6.92 4.92
C VAL A 544 -3.57 -6.24 4.73
N ILE A 545 -3.46 -5.41 3.70
CA ILE A 545 -2.28 -4.60 3.38
C ILE A 545 -2.56 -3.17 3.85
N GLY A 546 -1.55 -2.48 4.39
CA GLY A 546 -1.68 -1.06 4.73
C GLY A 546 -0.85 -0.17 3.83
N GLU A 547 -1.44 0.86 3.25
CA GLU A 547 -0.64 1.97 2.76
C GLU A 547 -0.24 2.85 3.93
N GLY A 548 1.06 2.97 4.12
CA GLY A 548 1.61 3.89 5.11
C GLY A 548 2.96 4.44 4.69
N TYR A 549 3.10 5.75 4.83
CA TYR A 549 4.34 6.51 4.70
C TYR A 549 4.89 6.92 6.08
N PHE A 550 6.16 6.61 6.33
CA PHE A 550 6.95 7.03 7.49
C PHE A 550 6.35 6.71 8.87
N GLY A 551 5.34 5.85 8.96
CA GLY A 551 4.69 5.54 10.24
C GLY A 551 5.29 4.34 10.96
N ASP A 552 4.56 3.86 11.97
CA ASP A 552 5.07 2.83 12.88
C ASP A 552 5.43 1.54 12.12
N PRO A 553 6.73 1.16 12.04
CA PRO A 553 7.15 -0.03 11.33
C PRO A 553 6.74 -1.33 12.04
N TYR A 554 6.06 -1.25 13.19
CA TYR A 554 5.48 -2.39 13.89
C TYR A 554 4.07 -2.74 13.41
N LEU A 555 3.43 -1.96 12.52
CA LEU A 555 2.04 -2.24 12.10
C LEU A 555 1.87 -3.61 11.42
N ASN A 556 2.84 -4.06 10.63
CA ASN A 556 2.87 -5.39 10.01
C ASN A 556 3.40 -6.51 10.92
N ARG A 557 3.54 -6.26 12.23
CA ARG A 557 3.90 -7.28 13.22
C ARG A 557 2.69 -7.96 13.83
N ALA A 558 2.94 -9.08 14.50
CA ALA A 558 1.91 -9.81 15.22
C ALA A 558 1.27 -8.95 16.32
N ARG A 559 -0.03 -9.18 16.58
CA ARG A 559 -0.85 -8.34 17.46
C ARG A 559 -0.46 -8.45 18.94
N ASP A 560 0.05 -9.62 19.32
CA ASP A 560 0.62 -9.95 20.64
C ASP A 560 2.01 -9.34 20.85
N ALA A 561 2.76 -9.12 19.76
CA ALA A 561 4.01 -8.35 19.76
C ALA A 561 3.80 -6.82 19.66
N GLY A 562 2.55 -6.34 19.79
CA GLY A 562 2.21 -4.92 19.74
C GLY A 562 1.90 -4.34 18.36
N GLY A 563 1.99 -5.14 17.30
CA GLY A 563 1.63 -4.74 15.94
C GLY A 563 0.13 -4.71 15.65
N ALA A 564 -0.24 -4.29 14.45
CA ALA A 564 -1.63 -4.26 13.99
C ALA A 564 -2.05 -5.57 13.29
N GLY A 565 -1.11 -6.44 12.93
CA GLY A 565 -1.37 -7.70 12.24
C GLY A 565 -1.57 -7.57 10.74
N LEU A 566 -1.19 -6.44 10.14
CA LEU A 566 -1.19 -6.27 8.69
C LEU A 566 -0.19 -7.25 8.04
N LEU A 567 -0.48 -7.71 6.83
CA LEU A 567 0.44 -8.58 6.06
C LEU A 567 1.75 -7.85 5.77
N THR A 568 1.63 -6.60 5.30
CA THR A 568 2.74 -5.71 5.00
C THR A 568 2.24 -4.27 4.94
N THR A 569 3.18 -3.34 4.98
CA THR A 569 2.97 -1.95 4.58
C THR A 569 3.86 -1.61 3.39
N TYR A 570 3.65 -0.43 2.81
CA TYR A 570 4.48 0.12 1.74
C TYR A 570 5.90 0.42 2.26
N SER A 571 6.91 0.33 1.37
CA SER A 571 8.30 0.68 1.67
C SER A 571 8.66 2.05 1.10
N ASP A 572 8.27 3.09 1.81
CA ASP A 572 8.50 4.49 1.45
C ASP A 572 9.98 4.87 1.32
N ARG A 573 10.84 4.39 2.23
CA ARG A 573 12.29 4.67 2.20
C ARG A 573 12.93 4.14 0.93
N PHE A 574 12.67 2.87 0.63
CA PHE A 574 13.15 2.23 -0.58
C PHE A 574 12.63 2.99 -1.81
N TYR A 575 11.34 3.32 -1.84
CA TYR A 575 10.72 4.05 -2.92
C TYR A 575 11.34 5.45 -3.14
N LEU A 576 11.61 6.20 -2.07
CA LEU A 576 12.28 7.50 -2.17
C LEU A 576 13.70 7.36 -2.73
N TRP A 577 14.47 6.38 -2.25
CA TRP A 577 15.79 6.11 -2.83
C TRP A 577 15.68 5.71 -4.30
N PHE A 578 14.70 4.88 -4.63
CA PHE A 578 14.45 4.39 -5.98
C PHE A 578 14.22 5.57 -6.94
N THR A 579 13.24 6.41 -6.64
CA THR A 579 12.85 7.53 -7.53
C THR A 579 13.92 8.61 -7.65
N GLU A 580 14.69 8.87 -6.59
CA GLU A 580 15.80 9.82 -6.63
C GLU A 580 16.97 9.33 -7.49
N ASN A 581 17.28 8.03 -7.45
CA ASN A 581 18.45 7.50 -8.15
C ASN A 581 18.11 7.00 -9.57
N LEU A 582 16.86 6.64 -9.84
CA LEU A 582 16.40 6.28 -11.19
C LEU A 582 16.65 7.40 -12.20
N LEU A 583 16.56 8.66 -11.78
CA LEU A 583 16.77 9.81 -12.66
C LEU A 583 18.24 10.14 -12.91
N LYS A 584 19.17 9.57 -12.14
CA LYS A 584 20.59 9.92 -12.18
C LYS A 584 21.34 9.19 -13.29
N TYR A 585 22.49 9.75 -13.67
CA TYR A 585 23.46 9.01 -14.47
C TYR A 585 24.08 7.87 -13.64
N THR A 586 24.52 6.82 -14.32
CA THR A 586 25.11 5.60 -13.70
C THR A 586 26.10 5.91 -12.58
N GLU A 587 27.04 6.82 -12.83
CA GLU A 587 28.13 7.17 -11.91
C GLU A 587 27.62 7.84 -10.61
N GLU A 588 26.45 8.47 -10.66
CA GLU A 588 25.83 9.20 -9.55
C GLU A 588 24.86 8.34 -8.71
N ILE A 589 24.56 7.12 -9.17
CA ILE A 589 23.70 6.18 -8.43
C ILE A 589 24.37 5.82 -7.10
N ASN A 590 23.70 6.13 -6.01
CA ASN A 590 24.20 5.89 -4.66
C ASN A 590 23.84 4.47 -4.18
N THR A 591 24.61 3.49 -4.65
CA THR A 591 24.44 2.08 -4.27
C THR A 591 24.93 1.78 -2.85
N ARG A 592 25.73 2.64 -2.20
CA ARG A 592 26.10 2.48 -0.78
C ARG A 592 24.92 2.78 0.14
N LYS A 593 24.13 3.80 -0.19
CA LYS A 593 22.89 4.09 0.53
C LYS A 593 21.90 2.94 0.38
N LEU A 594 21.77 2.37 -0.82
CA LEU A 594 20.97 1.16 -1.04
C LEU A 594 21.45 0.00 -0.18
N ASP A 595 22.75 -0.31 -0.19
CA ASP A 595 23.34 -1.40 0.58
C ASP A 595 23.03 -1.28 2.08
N ASN A 596 23.20 -0.08 2.64
CA ASN A 596 22.83 0.20 4.03
C ASN A 596 21.32 0.04 4.27
N MET A 597 20.48 0.55 3.37
CA MET A 597 19.02 0.48 3.50
C MET A 597 18.53 -0.97 3.45
N LEU A 598 18.98 -1.76 2.47
CA LEU A 598 18.63 -3.18 2.35
C LEU A 598 19.04 -3.96 3.60
N SER A 599 20.18 -3.59 4.21
CA SER A 599 20.62 -4.18 5.48
C SER A 599 19.75 -3.82 6.69
N GLU A 600 18.88 -2.82 6.61
CA GLU A 600 18.04 -2.33 7.73
C GLU A 600 16.52 -2.51 7.49
N ASP A 601 16.05 -2.34 6.26
CA ASP A 601 14.64 -2.07 5.92
C ASP A 601 13.77 -3.35 5.76
N TRP A 602 14.33 -4.52 5.46
CA TRP A 602 13.51 -5.72 5.17
C TRP A 602 12.72 -6.26 6.36
N SER A 603 13.18 -5.95 7.56
CA SER A 603 12.41 -6.29 8.76
C SER A 603 11.13 -5.44 8.89
N LEU A 604 11.00 -4.34 8.12
CA LEU A 604 9.95 -3.32 8.30
C LEU A 604 8.91 -3.30 7.17
N ALA A 605 9.25 -3.65 5.92
CA ALA A 605 8.29 -3.72 4.81
C ALA A 605 8.64 -4.81 3.79
N MET A 606 7.62 -5.49 3.26
CA MET A 606 7.76 -6.59 2.29
C MET A 606 7.17 -6.27 0.91
N LEU A 607 6.46 -5.14 0.79
CA LEU A 607 5.83 -4.67 -0.44
C LEU A 607 6.57 -3.49 -1.04
N TYR A 608 7.20 -3.73 -2.18
CA TYR A 608 8.00 -2.74 -2.92
C TYR A 608 7.34 -2.48 -4.28
N TYR A 609 7.42 -1.25 -4.76
CA TYR A 609 6.79 -0.82 -5.99
C TYR A 609 7.66 0.21 -6.73
N PRO A 610 7.72 0.18 -8.08
CA PRO A 610 8.42 1.19 -8.86
C PRO A 610 7.59 2.48 -9.03
N GLY A 611 6.28 2.38 -8.81
CA GLY A 611 5.33 3.47 -8.72
C GLY A 611 3.91 2.92 -8.58
N ASN A 612 3.02 3.78 -8.10
CA ASN A 612 1.62 3.49 -7.82
C ASN A 612 0.78 4.70 -8.27
N HIS A 613 -0.53 4.65 -8.05
CA HIS A 613 -1.45 5.69 -8.50
C HIS A 613 -1.12 7.07 -7.90
N ASP A 614 -0.83 7.17 -6.60
CA ASP A 614 -0.48 8.42 -5.91
C ASP A 614 0.79 9.04 -6.49
N GLU A 615 1.76 8.19 -6.76
CA GLU A 615 3.09 8.57 -7.21
C GLU A 615 3.09 9.03 -8.67
N PHE A 616 2.21 8.49 -9.50
CA PHE A 616 1.99 8.97 -10.87
C PHE A 616 0.95 10.07 -10.97
N ALA A 617 0.11 10.28 -9.96
CA ALA A 617 -0.82 11.40 -9.88
C ALA A 617 -0.13 12.68 -9.44
N ASN A 618 0.50 12.64 -8.27
CA ASN A 618 0.88 13.84 -7.54
C ASN A 618 2.27 14.33 -7.96
N PRO A 619 2.41 15.60 -8.42
CA PRO A 619 3.70 16.17 -8.72
C PRO A 619 4.53 16.25 -7.44
N GLY A 620 5.53 15.38 -7.34
CA GLY A 620 6.48 15.39 -6.23
C GLY A 620 7.59 16.43 -6.41
N ASN A 621 8.68 16.22 -5.68
CA ASN A 621 9.91 16.98 -5.87
C ASN A 621 10.42 16.79 -7.32
N PRO A 622 10.86 17.85 -8.04
CA PRO A 622 11.42 17.72 -9.39
C PRO A 622 12.61 16.76 -9.50
N PHE A 623 13.29 16.45 -8.40
CA PHE A 623 14.38 15.47 -8.33
C PHE A 623 13.91 14.01 -8.15
N GLN A 624 12.60 13.76 -8.29
CA GLN A 624 12.00 12.43 -8.19
C GLN A 624 11.15 12.12 -9.44
N ALA A 625 10.98 10.83 -9.72
CA ALA A 625 10.18 10.33 -10.84
C ALA A 625 8.65 10.40 -10.60
N ARG A 626 8.20 11.32 -9.74
CA ARG A 626 6.79 11.48 -9.33
C ARG A 626 6.01 12.40 -10.28
N GLY A 627 4.69 12.23 -10.30
CA GLY A 627 3.73 13.03 -11.06
C GLY A 627 3.76 12.81 -12.57
N ARG A 628 4.45 11.76 -13.02
CA ARG A 628 4.59 11.33 -14.42
C ARG A 628 4.98 9.86 -14.49
N TYR A 629 4.56 9.18 -15.54
CA TYR A 629 4.99 7.82 -15.81
C TYR A 629 6.50 7.76 -16.08
N LEU A 630 7.09 6.59 -15.88
CA LEU A 630 8.55 6.45 -15.95
C LEU A 630 9.12 6.67 -17.35
N ALA A 631 8.32 6.47 -18.40
CA ALA A 631 8.67 6.77 -19.79
C ALA A 631 9.05 8.26 -19.96
N ASP A 632 8.26 9.16 -19.37
CA ASP A 632 8.50 10.61 -19.35
C ASP A 632 9.53 11.02 -18.29
N ALA A 633 9.66 10.23 -17.21
CA ALA A 633 10.58 10.56 -16.14
C ALA A 633 12.05 10.40 -16.54
N ILE A 634 12.36 9.40 -17.37
CA ILE A 634 13.72 8.99 -17.68
C ILE A 634 14.17 9.60 -19.02
N ASP A 635 15.04 10.60 -18.93
CA ASP A 635 15.71 11.19 -20.10
C ASP A 635 16.86 10.31 -20.65
N GLY A 636 17.13 10.40 -21.96
CA GLY A 636 18.40 9.94 -22.54
C GLY A 636 18.40 8.65 -23.36
N GLY A 637 17.26 8.19 -23.87
CA GLY A 637 17.19 7.16 -24.92
C GLY A 637 17.38 5.69 -24.48
N HIS A 638 17.54 5.45 -23.17
CA HIS A 638 17.62 4.09 -22.57
C HIS A 638 16.50 3.82 -21.56
N HIS A 639 15.38 4.54 -21.64
CA HIS A 639 14.29 4.42 -20.67
C HIS A 639 13.77 2.98 -20.56
N ASN A 640 13.71 2.22 -21.66
CA ASN A 640 13.23 0.83 -21.66
C ASN A 640 14.14 -0.03 -20.78
N GLN A 641 15.44 -0.10 -21.09
CA GLN A 641 16.34 -0.96 -20.34
C GLN A 641 16.48 -0.50 -18.88
N LYS A 642 16.42 0.81 -18.62
CA LYS A 642 16.46 1.35 -17.26
C LYS A 642 15.20 0.98 -16.47
N ILE A 643 13.99 1.15 -17.01
CA ILE A 643 12.74 0.70 -16.36
C ILE A 643 12.81 -0.79 -16.08
N ARG A 644 13.31 -1.60 -17.03
CA ARG A 644 13.50 -3.04 -16.88
C ARG A 644 14.34 -3.40 -15.64
N SER A 645 15.58 -2.92 -15.58
CA SER A 645 16.50 -3.21 -14.46
C SER A 645 15.99 -2.69 -13.12
N TRP A 646 15.45 -1.48 -13.09
CA TRP A 646 14.97 -0.88 -11.84
C TRP A 646 13.74 -1.61 -11.30
N SER A 647 12.85 -2.08 -12.17
CA SER A 647 11.71 -2.92 -11.79
C SER A 647 12.16 -4.27 -11.23
N ALA A 648 13.21 -4.87 -11.83
CA ALA A 648 13.82 -6.09 -11.31
C ALA A 648 14.43 -5.89 -9.92
N LEU A 649 15.12 -4.77 -9.69
CA LEU A 649 15.64 -4.42 -8.35
C LEU A 649 14.51 -4.37 -7.32
N THR A 650 13.42 -3.67 -7.63
CA THR A 650 12.25 -3.54 -6.75
C THR A 650 11.62 -4.90 -6.45
N MET A 651 11.42 -5.73 -7.48
CA MET A 651 10.81 -7.05 -7.33
C MET A 651 11.70 -8.00 -6.52
N PHE A 652 12.98 -8.12 -6.86
CA PHE A 652 13.86 -9.12 -6.22
C PHE A 652 14.27 -8.77 -4.79
N ALA A 653 14.18 -7.50 -4.41
CA ALA A 653 14.35 -7.05 -3.03
C ALA A 653 13.14 -7.33 -2.11
N SER A 654 12.05 -7.90 -2.63
CA SER A 654 10.77 -8.02 -1.92
C SER A 654 10.17 -9.45 -1.96
N SER A 655 9.01 -9.60 -1.32
CA SER A 655 8.12 -10.77 -1.48
C SER A 655 6.76 -10.39 -2.06
N TYR A 656 6.42 -9.11 -2.01
CA TYR A 656 5.23 -8.55 -2.63
C TYR A 656 5.67 -7.41 -3.55
N TYR A 657 5.26 -7.48 -4.79
CA TYR A 657 5.60 -6.51 -5.82
C TYR A 657 4.32 -5.91 -6.36
N LEU A 658 4.20 -4.59 -6.30
CA LEU A 658 3.08 -3.83 -6.84
C LEU A 658 3.57 -2.95 -7.97
N ASP A 659 2.81 -2.90 -9.06
CA ASP A 659 3.06 -1.98 -10.18
C ASP A 659 1.75 -1.55 -10.86
N MET A 660 1.85 -0.63 -11.81
CA MET A 660 0.77 -0.25 -12.72
C MET A 660 1.13 -0.61 -14.15
N PHE A 661 0.17 -1.08 -14.95
CA PHE A 661 0.45 -1.55 -16.31
C PHE A 661 0.92 -0.44 -17.28
N GLN A 662 0.54 0.81 -17.01
CA GLN A 662 1.02 2.00 -17.73
C GLN A 662 2.55 2.13 -17.73
N LEU A 663 3.23 1.51 -16.76
CA LEU A 663 4.69 1.44 -16.73
C LEU A 663 5.27 0.59 -17.86
N TRP A 664 4.57 -0.47 -18.25
CA TRP A 664 5.06 -1.47 -19.21
C TRP A 664 4.63 -1.14 -20.64
N THR A 665 3.51 -0.45 -20.81
CA THR A 665 3.07 0.09 -22.11
C THR A 665 3.91 1.27 -22.57
N MET A 666 4.90 1.70 -21.76
CA MET A 666 5.73 2.88 -22.03
C MET A 666 4.88 4.14 -22.23
N GLN A 667 3.78 4.22 -21.48
CA GLN A 667 2.82 5.30 -21.61
C GLN A 667 3.44 6.62 -21.14
N GLU A 668 3.28 7.66 -21.96
CA GLU A 668 3.65 9.03 -21.62
C GLU A 668 2.51 9.71 -20.84
N GLY A 669 2.83 10.80 -20.14
CA GLY A 669 1.91 11.56 -19.31
C GLY A 669 1.91 11.10 -17.85
N ASN A 670 0.74 11.20 -17.22
CA ASN A 670 0.57 10.88 -15.81
C ASN A 670 -0.86 10.41 -15.54
N LEU A 671 -1.17 10.04 -14.29
CA LEU A 671 -2.48 9.48 -13.98
C LEU A 671 -3.63 10.51 -14.12
N ASN A 672 -3.36 11.81 -13.93
CA ASN A 672 -4.36 12.86 -14.15
C ASN A 672 -4.61 13.16 -15.64
N SER A 673 -3.60 13.05 -16.50
CA SER A 673 -3.68 13.46 -17.91
C SER A 673 -3.89 12.31 -18.89
N ASN A 674 -3.52 11.10 -18.50
CA ASN A 674 -3.57 9.89 -19.33
C ASN A 674 -3.73 8.66 -18.42
N ALA A 675 -4.83 8.57 -17.68
CA ALA A 675 -5.13 7.44 -16.81
C ALA A 675 -5.32 6.12 -17.59
N PRO A 676 -6.15 6.08 -18.66
CA PRO A 676 -6.52 4.82 -19.28
C PRO A 676 -5.34 4.10 -19.92
N ILE A 677 -5.24 2.81 -19.66
CA ILE A 677 -4.16 1.94 -20.16
C ILE A 677 -4.20 1.89 -21.68
N ASP A 678 -3.13 2.32 -22.35
CA ASP A 678 -3.00 2.25 -23.80
C ASP A 678 -2.58 0.85 -24.28
N TRP A 679 -3.56 -0.06 -24.34
CA TRP A 679 -3.39 -1.43 -24.84
C TRP A 679 -2.88 -1.49 -26.27
N SER A 680 -3.08 -0.44 -27.08
CA SER A 680 -2.62 -0.42 -28.48
C SER A 680 -1.10 -0.41 -28.59
N GLN A 681 -0.38 0.03 -27.55
CA GLN A 681 1.09 0.01 -27.50
C GLN A 681 1.66 -1.41 -27.58
N LEU A 682 0.89 -2.45 -27.24
CA LEU A 682 1.30 -3.84 -27.40
C LEU A 682 1.55 -4.23 -28.87
N THR A 683 1.08 -3.43 -29.82
CA THR A 683 1.40 -3.61 -31.26
C THR A 683 2.79 -3.11 -31.65
N ASN A 684 3.41 -2.28 -30.79
CA ASN A 684 4.80 -1.88 -30.93
C ASN A 684 5.71 -3.01 -30.43
N GLU A 685 6.64 -3.44 -31.28
CA GLU A 685 7.53 -4.57 -30.99
C GLU A 685 8.40 -4.35 -29.73
N GLU A 686 8.93 -3.15 -29.50
CA GLU A 686 9.77 -2.87 -28.33
C GLU A 686 8.96 -2.91 -27.04
N VAL A 687 7.71 -2.40 -27.07
CA VAL A 687 6.79 -2.45 -25.93
C VAL A 687 6.35 -3.88 -25.68
N ALA A 688 6.01 -4.64 -26.72
CA ALA A 688 5.67 -6.06 -26.59
C ALA A 688 6.82 -6.86 -25.95
N GLN A 689 8.07 -6.62 -26.38
CA GLN A 689 9.25 -7.24 -25.79
C GLN A 689 9.47 -6.83 -24.32
N MET A 690 9.21 -5.57 -23.96
CA MET A 690 9.23 -5.11 -22.57
C MET A 690 8.19 -5.82 -21.72
N VAL A 691 6.93 -5.78 -22.15
CA VAL A 691 5.80 -6.40 -21.46
C VAL A 691 6.03 -7.90 -21.30
N GLN A 692 6.58 -8.53 -22.33
CA GLN A 692 6.94 -9.95 -22.31
C GLN A 692 8.01 -10.25 -21.26
N PHE A 693 9.10 -9.48 -21.23
CA PHE A 693 10.12 -9.61 -20.18
C PHE A 693 9.54 -9.41 -18.78
N GLN A 694 8.70 -8.41 -18.59
CA GLN A 694 8.06 -8.13 -17.29
C GLN A 694 7.16 -9.27 -16.84
N GLY A 695 6.40 -9.87 -17.76
CA GLY A 695 5.58 -11.05 -17.48
C GLY A 695 6.42 -12.26 -17.10
N ASP A 696 7.53 -12.52 -17.81
CA ASP A 696 8.44 -13.63 -17.48
C ASP A 696 9.20 -13.40 -16.17
N MET A 697 9.54 -12.15 -15.86
CA MET A 697 10.15 -11.78 -14.58
C MET A 697 9.18 -12.01 -13.41
N LYS A 698 7.91 -11.62 -13.56
CA LYS A 698 6.84 -11.91 -12.58
C LYS A 698 6.61 -13.42 -12.41
N ARG A 699 6.59 -14.18 -13.51
CA ARG A 699 6.48 -15.65 -13.47
C ARG A 699 7.69 -16.27 -12.78
N PHE A 700 8.90 -15.82 -13.09
CA PHE A 700 10.13 -16.27 -12.42
C PHE A 700 10.03 -16.05 -10.92
N PHE A 701 9.68 -14.84 -10.49
CA PHE A 701 9.51 -14.47 -9.09
C PHE A 701 8.49 -15.36 -8.37
N ARG A 702 7.32 -15.60 -8.98
CA ARG A 702 6.27 -16.46 -8.43
C ARG A 702 6.63 -17.94 -8.41
N ALA A 703 7.39 -18.41 -9.40
CA ALA A 703 7.74 -19.81 -9.53
C ALA A 703 8.78 -20.27 -8.50
N GLN A 704 9.54 -19.37 -7.87
CA GLN A 704 10.54 -19.77 -6.87
C GLN A 704 10.02 -19.56 -5.43
N PRO A 705 9.81 -20.64 -4.65
CA PRO A 705 9.49 -20.55 -3.22
C PRO A 705 10.49 -19.71 -2.42
N ALA A 706 11.73 -19.60 -2.88
CA ALA A 706 12.75 -18.73 -2.29
C ALA A 706 12.34 -17.25 -2.20
N PHE A 707 11.40 -16.79 -3.04
CA PHE A 707 10.83 -15.44 -2.97
C PHE A 707 9.70 -15.28 -1.93
N ALA A 708 9.24 -16.37 -1.32
CA ALA A 708 8.08 -16.38 -0.45
C ALA A 708 8.32 -15.56 0.83
N PRO A 709 7.26 -14.95 1.39
CA PRO A 709 7.33 -14.17 2.63
C PRO A 709 8.01 -14.89 3.79
N TYR A 710 7.82 -16.20 3.93
CA TYR A 710 8.42 -16.98 5.02
C TYR A 710 9.91 -17.27 4.84
N ASN A 711 10.40 -17.11 3.62
CA ASN A 711 11.82 -17.19 3.27
C ASN A 711 12.52 -15.82 3.31
N MET A 712 11.81 -14.74 3.67
CA MET A 712 12.41 -13.43 3.90
C MET A 712 13.06 -13.37 5.28
N HIS A 713 14.31 -12.90 5.33
CA HIS A 713 15.03 -12.73 6.57
C HIS A 713 15.92 -11.48 6.53
N HIS A 714 16.24 -10.92 7.71
CA HIS A 714 17.14 -9.76 7.86
C HIS A 714 18.52 -10.04 7.23
N ASN A 715 19.00 -11.27 7.31
CA ASN A 715 20.28 -11.73 6.75
C ASN A 715 20.15 -12.24 5.30
N MET A 716 19.14 -11.83 4.54
CA MET A 716 19.10 -12.13 3.11
C MET A 716 20.40 -11.61 2.49
N LEU A 717 21.18 -12.49 1.88
CA LEU A 717 22.49 -12.13 1.39
C LEU A 717 22.32 -11.34 0.11
N HIS A 718 22.64 -10.05 0.16
CA HIS A 718 22.83 -9.22 -1.02
C HIS A 718 24.30 -8.87 -1.20
N TRP A 719 24.73 -8.77 -2.46
CA TRP A 719 26.02 -8.23 -2.83
C TRP A 719 25.81 -7.04 -3.75
N VAL A 720 26.55 -5.97 -3.48
CA VAL A 720 26.53 -4.75 -4.29
C VAL A 720 27.92 -4.50 -4.84
N ASP A 721 28.06 -4.64 -6.15
CA ASP A 721 29.20 -4.14 -6.88
C ASP A 721 29.03 -2.64 -7.09
N HIS A 722 29.60 -1.85 -6.18
CA HIS A 722 29.47 -0.39 -6.20
C HIS A 722 30.15 0.27 -7.41
N GLU A 723 31.12 -0.40 -8.03
CA GLU A 723 31.84 0.11 -9.20
C GLU A 723 30.98 -0.07 -10.44
N ASN A 724 30.51 -1.30 -10.69
CA ASN A 724 29.70 -1.62 -11.87
C ASN A 724 28.20 -1.33 -11.69
N LYS A 725 27.76 -0.96 -10.48
CA LYS A 725 26.35 -0.76 -10.10
C LYS A 725 25.50 -2.03 -10.28
N VAL A 726 26.06 -3.19 -9.98
CA VAL A 726 25.36 -4.48 -10.03
C VAL A 726 24.92 -4.88 -8.62
N ILE A 727 23.68 -5.34 -8.50
CA ILE A 727 23.10 -5.86 -7.26
C ILE A 727 22.76 -7.32 -7.48
N ILE A 728 23.08 -8.15 -6.49
CA ILE A 728 22.83 -9.58 -6.49
C ILE A 728 22.05 -9.91 -5.22
N PHE A 729 20.90 -10.57 -5.36
CA PHE A 729 20.16 -11.15 -4.24
C PHE A 729 20.30 -12.67 -4.28
N GLU A 730 20.76 -13.26 -3.18
CA GLU A 730 20.58 -14.69 -2.93
C GLU A 730 19.28 -14.92 -2.17
N ARG A 731 18.44 -15.77 -2.74
CA ARG A 731 17.19 -16.24 -2.16
C ARG A 731 17.32 -17.73 -1.92
N ILE A 732 16.82 -18.19 -0.79
CA ILE A 732 16.90 -19.59 -0.38
C ILE A 732 15.47 -20.06 -0.10
N ASP A 733 15.09 -21.17 -0.71
CA ASP A 733 13.95 -21.92 -0.22
C ASP A 733 14.40 -22.72 1.02
N PHE A 734 13.95 -22.32 2.21
CA PHE A 734 14.38 -22.96 3.45
C PHE A 734 13.82 -24.36 3.66
N GLU A 735 12.75 -24.74 2.95
CA GLU A 735 12.21 -26.10 3.01
C GLU A 735 13.12 -27.09 2.29
N THR A 736 13.59 -26.72 1.09
CA THR A 736 14.37 -27.61 0.22
C THR A 736 15.86 -27.36 0.28
N GLY A 737 16.29 -26.14 0.60
CA GLY A 737 17.68 -25.66 0.49
C GLY A 737 18.07 -25.17 -0.90
N GLN A 738 17.13 -25.12 -1.87
CA GLN A 738 17.40 -24.62 -3.22
C GLN A 738 17.75 -23.13 -3.19
N ARG A 739 18.82 -22.75 -3.91
CA ARG A 739 19.27 -21.36 -4.03
C ARG A 739 18.87 -20.74 -5.36
N VAL A 740 18.49 -19.48 -5.30
CA VAL A 740 18.15 -18.64 -6.45
C VAL A 740 18.96 -17.36 -6.35
N TYR A 741 19.63 -16.98 -7.44
CA TYR A 741 20.37 -15.72 -7.53
C TYR A 741 19.68 -14.79 -8.51
N ALA A 742 19.34 -13.59 -8.07
CA ALA A 742 18.73 -12.58 -8.91
C ALA A 742 19.68 -11.40 -9.05
N VAL A 743 20.14 -11.16 -10.27
CA VAL A 743 21.22 -10.23 -10.61
C VAL A 743 20.66 -9.10 -11.45
N THR A 744 20.89 -7.88 -11.01
CA THR A 744 20.41 -6.66 -11.68
C THR A 744 21.58 -5.71 -11.90
N ASN A 745 21.87 -5.39 -13.15
CA ASN A 745 22.78 -4.31 -13.53
C ASN A 745 21.99 -2.99 -13.56
N LEU A 746 22.40 -1.99 -12.78
CA LEU A 746 21.83 -0.63 -12.87
C LEU A 746 22.68 0.31 -13.74
N GLY A 747 23.79 -0.19 -14.28
CA GLY A 747 24.71 0.59 -15.10
C GLY A 747 24.43 0.52 -16.59
N ASP A 748 24.86 1.57 -17.28
CA ASP A 748 24.74 1.73 -18.74
C ASP A 748 25.76 0.94 -19.57
N ARG A 749 26.54 0.04 -18.95
CA ARG A 749 27.55 -0.76 -19.64
C ARG A 749 27.24 -2.25 -19.53
N ALA A 750 27.38 -2.94 -20.66
CA ALA A 750 27.45 -4.38 -20.70
C ALA A 750 28.79 -4.86 -20.13
N ILE A 751 28.76 -5.97 -19.41
CA ILE A 751 29.90 -6.58 -18.73
C ILE A 751 29.99 -8.03 -19.19
N GLU A 752 31.02 -8.31 -19.98
CA GLU A 752 31.31 -9.67 -20.43
C GLU A 752 32.05 -10.43 -19.32
N ASN A 753 31.74 -11.72 -19.16
CA ASN A 753 32.36 -12.59 -18.16
C ASN A 753 32.20 -12.06 -16.72
N TYR A 754 31.02 -11.51 -16.40
CA TYR A 754 30.71 -11.07 -15.05
C TYR A 754 30.61 -12.28 -14.12
N LYS A 755 31.21 -12.16 -12.93
CA LYS A 755 31.33 -13.26 -11.97
C LYS A 755 30.60 -12.95 -10.69
N ILE A 756 29.72 -13.85 -10.27
CA ILE A 756 29.06 -13.76 -8.97
C ILE A 756 29.53 -14.90 -8.05
N PRO A 757 29.63 -14.65 -6.74
CA PRO A 757 29.81 -15.73 -5.78
C PRO A 757 28.53 -16.58 -5.71
N VAL A 758 28.69 -17.90 -5.66
CA VAL A 758 27.60 -18.86 -5.50
C VAL A 758 27.94 -19.98 -4.51
N PHE A 759 26.90 -20.64 -4.03
CA PHE A 759 26.99 -21.86 -3.24
C PHE A 759 25.98 -22.90 -3.74
N PRO A 760 26.27 -24.21 -3.59
CA PRO A 760 27.57 -24.84 -3.28
C PRO A 760 28.69 -24.58 -4.32
N GLU A 761 29.93 -24.99 -4.02
CA GLU A 761 31.15 -24.75 -4.82
C GLU A 761 31.05 -25.22 -6.28
N ASP A 762 30.50 -26.41 -6.48
CA ASP A 762 30.36 -27.08 -7.79
C ASP A 762 28.88 -27.22 -8.20
N ALA A 763 28.03 -26.30 -7.76
CA ALA A 763 26.60 -26.34 -8.06
C ALA A 763 26.31 -26.05 -9.55
N LYS A 764 25.25 -26.65 -10.07
CA LYS A 764 24.79 -26.41 -11.44
C LYS A 764 23.60 -25.46 -11.40
N PHE A 765 23.64 -24.40 -12.19
CA PHE A 765 22.57 -23.41 -12.25
C PHE A 765 21.90 -23.40 -13.63
N GLU A 766 20.58 -23.28 -13.63
CA GLU A 766 19.81 -22.85 -14.79
C GLU A 766 19.80 -21.33 -14.84
N ILE A 767 20.13 -20.72 -15.98
CA ILE A 767 19.87 -19.31 -16.23
C ILE A 767 18.42 -19.21 -16.71
N ALA A 768 17.50 -19.16 -15.74
CA ALA A 768 16.07 -19.27 -15.98
C ALA A 768 15.49 -17.96 -16.55
N LEU A 769 15.94 -16.81 -16.05
CA LEU A 769 15.61 -15.48 -16.57
C LEU A 769 16.88 -14.82 -17.14
N ASP A 770 16.80 -14.26 -18.34
CA ASP A 770 17.91 -13.51 -18.94
C ASP A 770 17.35 -12.45 -19.89
N SER A 771 17.59 -11.18 -19.56
CA SER A 771 17.13 -10.04 -20.35
C SER A 771 17.77 -9.93 -21.74
N ASP A 772 18.90 -10.61 -21.98
CA ASP A 772 19.60 -10.64 -23.27
C ASP A 772 18.97 -11.65 -24.24
N ARG A 773 17.95 -12.42 -23.86
CA ARG A 773 17.32 -13.35 -24.82
C ARG A 773 16.70 -12.61 -26.01
N ALA A 774 16.79 -13.21 -27.19
CA ALA A 774 16.26 -12.64 -28.43
C ALA A 774 14.76 -12.29 -28.38
N ILE A 775 13.97 -13.04 -27.59
CA ILE A 775 12.55 -12.76 -27.37
C ILE A 775 12.29 -11.42 -26.64
N TYR A 776 13.31 -10.83 -26.01
CA TYR A 776 13.25 -9.53 -25.33
C TYR A 776 14.07 -8.45 -26.05
N GLY A 777 14.49 -8.72 -27.28
CA GLY A 777 15.30 -7.82 -28.11
C GLY A 777 16.82 -7.92 -27.92
N GLY A 778 17.32 -8.92 -27.18
CA GLY A 778 18.77 -9.12 -26.97
C GLY A 778 19.45 -10.08 -27.96
N GLU A 779 20.72 -10.38 -27.75
CA GLU A 779 21.57 -11.22 -28.60
C GLU A 779 21.62 -12.70 -28.17
N GLY A 780 21.24 -13.01 -26.94
CA GLY A 780 21.15 -14.36 -26.39
C GLY A 780 22.52 -15.00 -26.16
N LYS A 781 23.43 -14.27 -25.49
CA LYS A 781 24.82 -14.71 -25.30
C LYS A 781 24.98 -15.83 -24.26
N ASN A 782 24.10 -15.86 -23.25
CA ASN A 782 24.25 -16.79 -22.15
C ASN A 782 23.69 -18.19 -22.49
N PRO A 783 24.32 -19.26 -21.96
CA PRO A 783 23.80 -20.62 -22.10
C PRO A 783 22.59 -20.84 -21.17
N THR A 784 21.76 -21.84 -21.47
CA THR A 784 20.65 -22.23 -20.58
C THR A 784 21.12 -22.73 -19.21
N TYR A 785 22.27 -23.42 -19.17
CA TYR A 785 22.85 -23.92 -17.94
C TYR A 785 24.30 -23.47 -17.81
N THR A 786 24.68 -23.14 -16.59
CA THR A 786 26.05 -22.80 -16.22
C THR A 786 26.47 -23.63 -15.01
N GLN A 787 27.78 -23.82 -14.86
CA GLN A 787 28.39 -24.68 -13.85
C GLN A 787 29.29 -23.81 -12.97
N ALA A 788 29.07 -23.85 -11.66
CA ALA A 788 29.94 -23.17 -10.72
C ALA A 788 31.33 -23.80 -10.74
N GLN A 789 32.35 -22.96 -10.60
CA GLN A 789 33.76 -23.34 -10.43
C GLN A 789 34.34 -22.49 -9.31
N ASP A 790 34.91 -23.13 -8.28
CA ASP A 790 35.51 -22.46 -7.12
C ASP A 790 34.56 -21.40 -6.48
N HIS A 791 33.28 -21.76 -6.29
CA HIS A 791 32.23 -20.87 -5.77
C HIS A 791 31.90 -19.66 -6.66
N GLU A 792 32.19 -19.72 -7.96
CA GLU A 792 31.86 -18.64 -8.90
C GLU A 792 31.09 -19.16 -10.12
N VAL A 793 30.13 -18.35 -10.57
CA VAL A 793 29.45 -18.53 -11.86
C VAL A 793 29.73 -17.31 -12.73
N GLU A 794 30.05 -17.57 -14.00
CA GLU A 794 30.39 -16.57 -15.01
C GLU A 794 29.31 -16.52 -16.10
N PHE A 795 28.91 -15.31 -16.49
CA PHE A 795 27.95 -15.04 -17.57
C PHE A 795 28.13 -13.62 -18.12
N SER A 796 27.53 -13.33 -19.29
CA SER A 796 27.45 -11.99 -19.86
C SER A 796 26.25 -11.24 -19.26
N LEU A 797 26.45 -9.98 -18.89
CA LEU A 797 25.42 -9.14 -18.29
C LEU A 797 25.31 -7.83 -19.08
N ASP A 798 24.22 -7.63 -19.80
CA ASP A 798 24.04 -6.43 -20.62
C ASP A 798 23.92 -5.13 -19.81
N ALA A 799 24.04 -4.00 -20.50
CA ALA A 799 23.70 -2.69 -19.93
C ALA A 799 22.25 -2.71 -19.44
N TYR A 800 22.05 -2.35 -18.17
CA TYR A 800 20.77 -2.49 -17.49
C TYR A 800 20.16 -3.91 -17.56
N GLY A 801 21.02 -4.93 -17.68
CA GLY A 801 20.63 -6.33 -17.80
C GLY A 801 20.15 -6.96 -16.49
N VAL A 802 19.37 -8.02 -16.62
CA VAL A 802 18.77 -8.78 -15.52
C VAL A 802 18.95 -10.27 -15.79
N VAL A 803 19.49 -10.99 -14.81
CA VAL A 803 19.73 -12.45 -14.90
C VAL A 803 19.22 -13.13 -13.63
N GLY A 804 18.44 -14.19 -13.78
CA GLY A 804 17.95 -15.04 -12.70
C GLY A 804 18.48 -16.46 -12.83
N LEU A 805 19.22 -16.92 -11.82
CA LEU A 805 19.81 -18.25 -11.75
C LEU A 805 19.08 -19.12 -10.72
N VAL A 806 18.74 -20.36 -11.08
CA VAL A 806 18.10 -21.33 -10.18
C VAL A 806 19.01 -22.54 -10.02
N GLN A 807 19.30 -22.95 -8.79
CA GLN A 807 20.07 -24.14 -8.52
C GLN A 807 19.35 -25.39 -9.05
N ALA A 808 20.02 -26.17 -9.88
CA ALA A 808 19.47 -27.31 -10.62
C ALA A 808 20.10 -28.66 -10.23
N ASP A 809 21.21 -28.67 -9.50
CA ASP A 809 21.80 -29.89 -8.98
C ASP A 809 20.99 -30.44 -7.80
N GLY A 810 20.34 -31.59 -7.99
CA GLY A 810 19.51 -32.22 -6.97
C GLY A 810 18.10 -31.65 -6.83
N TYR A 811 17.79 -30.56 -7.54
CA TYR A 811 16.47 -29.93 -7.59
C TYR A 811 15.91 -29.97 -9.02
N GLN A 812 14.59 -29.81 -9.15
CA GLN A 812 13.97 -29.56 -10.45
C GLN A 812 13.60 -28.08 -10.48
N PRO A 813 14.28 -27.24 -11.28
CA PRO A 813 13.87 -25.86 -11.47
C PRO A 813 12.41 -25.79 -11.87
N GLN A 814 11.64 -24.94 -11.20
CA GLN A 814 10.25 -24.74 -11.58
C GLN A 814 10.21 -24.01 -12.92
N PRO A 815 9.48 -24.52 -13.92
CA PRO A 815 9.40 -23.86 -15.21
C PRO A 815 8.76 -22.48 -15.03
N ILE A 816 9.38 -21.47 -15.63
CA ILE A 816 8.74 -20.18 -15.86
C ILE A 816 7.69 -20.47 -16.95
N GLY A 817 6.43 -20.63 -16.57
CA GLY A 817 5.37 -21.15 -17.45
C GLY A 817 5.35 -20.50 -18.84
N ASP A 818 4.91 -21.27 -19.84
CA ASP A 818 4.88 -20.81 -21.24
C ASP A 818 3.96 -19.59 -21.40
N ILE A 819 4.38 -18.68 -22.27
CA ILE A 819 3.47 -17.70 -22.87
C ILE A 819 2.60 -18.49 -23.84
N PRO A 820 1.27 -18.45 -23.73
CA PRO A 820 0.43 -18.96 -24.80
C PRO A 820 0.81 -18.19 -26.08
N ASP A 821 1.23 -18.89 -27.14
CA ASP A 821 1.38 -18.28 -28.46
C ASP A 821 0.08 -17.53 -28.76
N GLU A 822 0.09 -16.20 -28.78
CA GLU A 822 -1.04 -15.48 -29.34
C GLU A 822 -1.07 -15.83 -30.83
N PRO A 823 -2.21 -16.28 -31.39
CA PRO A 823 -2.38 -16.14 -32.81
C PRO A 823 -2.22 -14.66 -33.10
N SER A 824 -1.27 -14.32 -33.98
CA SER A 824 -1.08 -12.96 -34.47
C SER A 824 -2.44 -12.32 -34.66
N ILE A 825 -2.72 -11.19 -34.00
CA ILE A 825 -3.89 -10.36 -34.27
C ILE A 825 -4.02 -10.32 -35.79
N GLU A 826 -5.04 -10.99 -36.35
CA GLU A 826 -5.22 -11.04 -37.79
C GLU A 826 -5.36 -9.59 -38.23
N ARG A 827 -4.31 -9.07 -38.86
CA ARG A 827 -4.30 -7.77 -39.49
C ARG A 827 -5.28 -7.84 -40.65
N THR A 828 -6.58 -7.71 -40.40
CA THR A 828 -7.47 -7.14 -41.40
C THR A 828 -7.13 -5.67 -41.46
N ARG A 829 -6.09 -5.37 -42.23
CA ARG A 829 -5.95 -4.07 -42.87
C ARG A 829 -7.16 -3.97 -43.81
N SER A 830 -8.29 -3.45 -43.32
CA SER A 830 -9.33 -2.99 -44.23
C SER A 830 -8.81 -1.73 -44.90
N ASP A 831 -7.98 -1.92 -45.92
CA ASP A 831 -7.89 -0.96 -47.00
C ASP A 831 -9.33 -0.84 -47.55
N ASP A 832 -10.00 0.27 -47.22
CA ASP A 832 -11.30 0.76 -47.71
C ASP A 832 -12.33 1.01 -46.60
N TYR A 833 -12.23 2.15 -45.90
CA TYR A 833 -13.43 2.92 -45.53
C TYR A 833 -13.12 4.43 -45.53
N TYR A 834 -13.57 5.07 -46.61
CA TYR A 834 -13.69 6.52 -46.75
C TYR A 834 -14.62 7.08 -45.66
N PHE A 835 -14.12 7.90 -44.74
CA PHE A 835 -14.94 8.88 -44.03
C PHE A 835 -14.16 10.18 -43.78
N TYR A 836 -14.00 10.96 -44.84
CA TYR A 836 -13.80 12.41 -44.79
C TYR A 836 -14.57 13.04 -45.96
N GLN A 837 -15.89 13.17 -45.80
CA GLN A 837 -16.83 14.09 -46.47
C GLN A 837 -18.07 14.12 -45.55
N HIS A 838 -18.72 15.22 -45.19
CA HIS A 838 -18.63 16.63 -45.55
C HIS A 838 -19.46 17.41 -44.49
N ASP A 839 -19.22 18.73 -44.46
CA ASP A 839 -20.00 19.82 -43.85
C ASP A 839 -19.98 20.03 -42.32
#